data_AF-A0A0U9H4D0-F1
#
_entry.id   AF-A0A0U9H4D0-F1
#
_cell.length_a   1.000
_cell.length_b   1.000
_cell.length_c   1.000
_cell.angle_alpha   90.00
_cell.angle_beta   90.00
_cell.angle_gamma   90.00
#
_symmetry.space_group_name_H-M   'P 1'
#
loop_
_entity.id
_entity.type
_entity.pdbx_description
1 polymer ?
#
loop_
_entity_poly.entity_id
_entity_poly.type
_entity_poly.pdbx_seq_one_letter_code
_entity_poly.pdbx_strand_id
1 'polypeptide(L)'
;MRHILSIISIIVLLLPYPQTIVAEKNDTQSLIIEVTGDPQVHKEYIEAHHPYVEVVASYETLFKGLAIRGTPTRLAKMEALPFVKAIHSVQQYQADKTKNNSLKADAFPKDAVYPEVFNNTRYTGKGVKVGVIDTGIDYNHPDLQANYKKGYDLVDLDEDPMETQVNQGIPTMHGTHVAGIIAADGELKGVAPDAEIYAYRALGPGGSGTSVQVIAAMEQAVKDGVDVMNLSLGNNVNGPDYPTSVAVNRAAALGVAVVIANGNNGPADWTVGSPATASKAISVGATSPAKQNPYLYARWEDREIGLTSMVGSVPWNLDTFYKIAVEGEDLSRKIAILQRGEIPFYDMAKQAEKDGAIAVLIANSEKGTFQGSIDNADDPITIPVASISKEDGQWLQQMAEESTLQLETQYKELPASVADFSSRGPVTINWDIKPDVLAPGTNIMSSVPGGYQALQGTSMAAPHVAGAIALMKEAHPDWSNDQIIGALKTTAWKMEQDNKAVAPIMQGSGVMDPESAINATTIINDPALAYGKFTTYREEKTKQLFITNQSDETKSYTFTIPKKQGGIQWSLPQRFVLKPGEEKAVPISLAITSKQLEEGVHQGWLTMDEGDNRYLLPYLFINQTADNPKAMGFEFALKPFSEEGYIYKLYLAENAESAKVDLYDPDSLMFERNLLELDEVKTGENEGQLTKKQLGTPGEYMALITVRLSDGTTESYQTDLMIRN
;
A
#
# COMPACT_ATOMS: atom_id res chain seq x y z
N MET A 1 -54.26 74.97 39.47
CA MET A 1 -54.12 73.91 40.48
C MET A 1 -53.51 72.69 39.78
N ARG A 2 -52.31 72.29 40.24
CA ARG A 2 -51.62 70.99 40.09
C ARG A 2 -51.56 70.27 38.71
N HIS A 3 -50.33 70.27 38.21
CA HIS A 3 -49.63 69.32 37.35
C HIS A 3 -50.16 67.87 37.33
N ILE A 4 -50.10 67.26 36.13
CA ILE A 4 -49.42 65.98 35.86
C ILE A 4 -48.90 66.02 34.41
N LEU A 5 -47.65 65.56 34.26
CA LEU A 5 -46.82 65.53 33.06
C LEU A 5 -47.24 64.44 32.05
N SER A 6 -47.04 64.77 30.78
CA SER A 6 -46.36 64.03 29.70
C SER A 6 -46.49 62.50 29.61
N ILE A 7 -46.91 62.00 28.43
CA ILE A 7 -46.08 61.28 27.44
C ILE A 7 -46.99 60.91 26.24
N ILE A 8 -46.66 61.43 25.06
CA ILE A 8 -47.25 61.05 23.78
C ILE A 8 -46.38 59.93 23.22
N SER A 9 -46.89 58.70 23.21
CA SER A 9 -46.26 57.57 22.53
C SER A 9 -46.66 57.60 21.05
N ILE A 10 -45.71 57.95 20.19
CA ILE A 10 -45.78 57.79 18.74
C ILE A 10 -45.57 56.29 18.44
N ILE A 11 -46.62 55.62 17.97
CA ILE A 11 -46.52 54.27 17.40
C ILE A 11 -45.97 54.43 15.98
N VAL A 12 -44.68 54.17 15.81
CA VAL A 12 -44.06 53.93 14.51
C VAL A 12 -44.34 52.48 14.14
N LEU A 13 -45.14 52.25 13.10
CA LEU A 13 -45.22 50.95 12.44
C LEU A 13 -43.85 50.66 11.80
N LEU A 14 -43.05 49.83 12.46
CA LEU A 14 -41.85 49.22 11.90
C LEU A 14 -42.29 48.22 10.82
N LEU A 15 -41.99 48.54 9.56
CA LEU A 15 -41.90 47.55 8.49
C LEU A 15 -40.84 46.51 8.91
N PRO A 16 -41.06 45.20 8.70
CA PRO A 16 -40.03 44.21 8.95
C PRO A 16 -38.86 44.50 8.01
N TYR A 17 -37.70 44.81 8.58
CA TYR A 17 -36.43 44.73 7.86
C TYR A 17 -36.30 43.33 7.25
N PRO A 18 -35.79 43.18 6.02
CA PRO A 18 -35.41 41.87 5.53
C PRO A 18 -34.41 41.31 6.53
N GLN A 19 -34.78 40.19 7.17
CA GLN A 19 -33.84 39.43 7.96
C GLN A 19 -32.63 39.18 7.07
N THR A 20 -31.47 39.63 7.54
CA THR A 20 -30.19 39.19 7.02
C THR A 20 -30.27 37.67 6.90
N ILE A 21 -30.22 37.19 5.65
CA ILE A 21 -30.02 35.78 5.35
C ILE A 21 -28.74 35.42 6.11
N VAL A 22 -28.91 34.70 7.22
CA VAL A 22 -27.83 33.93 7.81
C VAL A 22 -27.40 33.01 6.69
N ALA A 23 -26.19 33.17 6.18
CA ALA A 23 -25.63 32.27 5.21
C ALA A 23 -25.70 30.86 5.81
N GLU A 24 -26.66 30.06 5.33
CA GLU A 24 -26.56 28.61 5.48
C GLU A 24 -25.20 28.24 4.91
N LYS A 25 -24.39 27.58 5.75
CA LYS A 25 -23.19 26.89 5.33
C LYS A 25 -23.64 25.92 4.24
N ASN A 26 -23.47 26.29 2.97
CA ASN A 26 -23.89 25.47 1.84
C ASN A 26 -23.02 24.22 1.84
N ASP A 27 -23.51 23.15 2.48
CA ASP A 27 -22.86 21.85 2.50
C ASP A 27 -23.10 21.17 1.14
N THR A 28 -22.34 21.60 0.14
CA THR A 28 -22.34 21.00 -1.19
C THR A 28 -21.52 19.71 -1.18
N GLN A 29 -22.05 18.65 -1.76
CA GLN A 29 -21.35 17.38 -1.96
C GLN A 29 -20.92 17.25 -3.43
N SER A 30 -19.93 16.40 -3.68
CA SER A 30 -19.48 16.05 -5.03
C SER A 30 -19.69 14.56 -5.28
N LEU A 31 -20.02 14.20 -6.52
CA LEU A 31 -20.27 12.83 -6.99
C LEU A 31 -19.72 12.60 -8.36
N ILE A 32 -19.58 11.33 -8.71
CA ILE A 32 -19.40 10.92 -10.10
C ILE A 32 -20.51 9.98 -10.53
N ILE A 33 -21.15 10.34 -11.64
CA ILE A 33 -22.15 9.52 -12.32
C ILE A 33 -21.48 8.84 -13.51
N GLU A 34 -21.57 7.51 -13.58
CA GLU A 34 -21.22 6.79 -14.81
C GLU A 34 -22.37 6.97 -15.78
N VAL A 35 -22.04 7.33 -17.01
CA VAL A 35 -23.04 7.63 -18.03
C VAL A 35 -22.93 6.68 -19.21
N THR A 36 -24.08 6.26 -19.72
CA THR A 36 -24.16 5.55 -20.99
C THR A 36 -23.96 6.53 -22.16
N GLY A 37 -23.18 6.16 -23.18
CA GLY A 37 -22.99 7.03 -24.35
C GLY A 37 -21.80 7.99 -24.23
N ASP A 38 -21.99 9.24 -24.64
CA ASP A 38 -20.96 10.29 -24.65
C ASP A 38 -21.13 11.21 -23.42
N PRO A 39 -20.16 11.24 -22.51
CA PRO A 39 -20.15 12.12 -21.33
C PRO A 39 -20.37 13.59 -21.67
N GLN A 40 -19.81 14.08 -22.78
CA GLN A 40 -19.91 15.50 -23.13
C GLN A 40 -21.34 15.92 -23.47
N VAL A 41 -22.09 15.05 -24.17
CA VAL A 41 -23.52 15.26 -24.46
C VAL A 41 -24.34 15.33 -23.17
N HIS A 42 -24.01 14.50 -22.18
CA HIS A 42 -24.71 14.49 -20.89
C HIS A 42 -24.32 15.65 -20.00
N LYS A 43 -23.07 16.15 -20.11
CA LYS A 43 -22.65 17.38 -19.45
C LYS A 43 -23.51 18.55 -19.92
N GLU A 44 -23.63 18.73 -21.22
CA GLU A 44 -24.47 19.78 -21.81
C GLU A 44 -25.93 19.66 -21.35
N TYR A 45 -26.45 18.43 -21.26
CA TYR A 45 -27.79 18.18 -20.73
C TYR A 45 -27.94 18.65 -19.27
N ILE A 46 -26.99 18.30 -18.39
CA ILE A 46 -27.03 18.65 -16.97
C ILE A 46 -26.89 20.16 -16.78
N GLU A 47 -25.96 20.80 -17.47
CA GLU A 47 -25.78 22.26 -17.41
C GLU A 47 -27.04 23.00 -17.87
N ALA A 48 -27.75 22.48 -18.89
CA ALA A 48 -28.97 23.09 -19.41
C ALA A 48 -30.21 22.86 -18.52
N HIS A 49 -30.38 21.66 -17.95
CA HIS A 49 -31.62 21.25 -17.27
C HIS A 49 -31.51 21.22 -15.74
N HIS A 50 -30.30 21.25 -15.22
CA HIS A 50 -29.99 21.23 -13.79
C HIS A 50 -28.97 22.33 -13.45
N PRO A 51 -29.30 23.63 -13.66
CA PRO A 51 -28.36 24.78 -13.58
C PRO A 51 -27.78 25.04 -12.18
N TYR A 52 -28.16 24.22 -11.22
CA TYR A 52 -27.82 24.27 -9.80
C TYR A 52 -27.00 23.05 -9.36
N VAL A 53 -26.73 22.15 -10.29
CA VAL A 53 -25.77 21.06 -10.23
C VAL A 53 -24.66 21.46 -11.19
N GLU A 54 -23.50 21.72 -10.63
CA GLU A 54 -22.33 22.07 -11.41
C GLU A 54 -21.72 20.79 -11.96
N VAL A 55 -21.49 20.72 -13.27
CA VAL A 55 -20.66 19.66 -13.85
C VAL A 55 -19.21 20.12 -13.75
N VAL A 56 -18.50 19.58 -12.77
CA VAL A 56 -17.14 20.01 -12.45
C VAL A 56 -16.10 19.35 -13.34
N ALA A 57 -16.37 18.13 -13.81
CA ALA A 57 -15.50 17.44 -14.75
C ALA A 57 -16.30 16.47 -15.64
N SER A 58 -15.82 16.24 -16.87
CA SER A 58 -16.22 15.09 -17.68
C SER A 58 -15.06 14.13 -17.84
N TYR A 59 -15.37 12.85 -17.77
CA TYR A 59 -14.44 11.75 -17.95
C TYR A 59 -14.80 10.99 -19.20
N GLU A 60 -13.83 10.82 -20.10
CA GLU A 60 -14.07 10.25 -21.43
C GLU A 60 -13.11 9.11 -21.78
N THR A 61 -11.90 9.10 -21.19
CA THR A 61 -10.77 8.31 -21.67
C THR A 61 -10.63 7.01 -20.90
N LEU A 62 -10.46 7.09 -19.57
CA LEU A 62 -10.30 5.93 -18.70
C LEU A 62 -11.64 5.44 -18.16
N PHE A 63 -12.60 6.36 -18.03
CA PHE A 63 -13.92 6.14 -17.47
C PHE A 63 -14.93 7.05 -18.19
N LYS A 64 -16.16 6.57 -18.45
CA LYS A 64 -17.22 7.38 -19.07
C LYS A 64 -18.15 7.92 -17.99
N GLY A 65 -17.94 9.15 -17.55
CA GLY A 65 -18.73 9.71 -16.47
C GLY A 65 -18.61 11.21 -16.31
N LEU A 66 -19.36 11.76 -15.35
CA LEU A 66 -19.37 13.18 -15.03
C LEU A 66 -19.17 13.38 -13.53
N ALA A 67 -18.24 14.24 -13.15
CA ALA A 67 -18.18 14.78 -11.81
C ALA A 67 -19.18 15.92 -11.68
N ILE A 68 -20.03 15.83 -10.68
CA ILE A 68 -21.08 16.80 -10.43
C ILE A 68 -21.04 17.25 -8.97
N ARG A 69 -21.23 18.53 -8.74
CA ARG A 69 -21.23 19.15 -7.41
C ARG A 69 -22.55 19.87 -7.18
N GLY A 70 -23.11 19.71 -5.99
CA GLY A 70 -24.40 20.30 -5.65
C GLY A 70 -24.85 19.95 -4.24
N THR A 71 -25.99 20.50 -3.82
CA THR A 71 -26.57 20.12 -2.52
C THR A 71 -27.11 18.67 -2.59
N PRO A 72 -27.15 17.94 -1.47
CA PRO A 72 -27.60 16.55 -1.46
C PRO A 72 -28.96 16.33 -2.15
N THR A 73 -29.91 17.22 -1.90
CA THR A 73 -31.26 17.19 -2.50
C THR A 73 -31.25 17.36 -4.03
N ARG A 74 -30.28 18.11 -4.57
CA ARG A 74 -30.16 18.35 -6.02
C ARG A 74 -29.47 17.18 -6.71
N LEU A 75 -28.44 16.64 -6.07
CA LEU A 75 -27.72 15.46 -6.55
C LEU A 75 -28.60 14.20 -6.57
N ALA A 76 -29.52 14.04 -5.61
CA ALA A 76 -30.52 12.96 -5.61
C ALA A 76 -31.33 12.89 -6.92
N LYS A 77 -31.59 14.02 -7.56
CA LYS A 77 -32.37 14.08 -8.81
C LYS A 77 -31.59 13.54 -10.02
N MET A 78 -30.29 13.35 -9.90
CA MET A 78 -29.42 12.86 -10.97
C MET A 78 -29.55 11.35 -11.16
N GLU A 79 -29.85 10.58 -10.11
CA GLU A 79 -30.07 9.13 -10.18
C GLU A 79 -31.21 8.75 -11.11
N ALA A 80 -32.24 9.60 -11.18
CA ALA A 80 -33.42 9.37 -12.01
C ALA A 80 -33.16 9.63 -13.51
N LEU A 81 -31.97 10.10 -13.89
CA LEU A 81 -31.67 10.40 -15.28
C LEU A 81 -31.40 9.11 -16.06
N PRO A 82 -32.06 8.89 -17.21
CA PRO A 82 -32.04 7.62 -17.93
C PRO A 82 -30.67 7.24 -18.51
N PHE A 83 -29.77 8.22 -18.64
CA PHE A 83 -28.40 7.98 -19.09
C PHE A 83 -27.43 7.63 -17.96
N VAL A 84 -27.83 7.80 -16.70
CA VAL A 84 -27.00 7.43 -15.54
C VAL A 84 -27.04 5.92 -15.40
N LYS A 85 -25.89 5.28 -15.65
CA LYS A 85 -25.70 3.84 -15.57
C LYS A 85 -25.52 3.37 -14.14
N ALA A 86 -24.74 4.13 -13.38
CA ALA A 86 -24.44 3.87 -11.98
C ALA A 86 -24.06 5.17 -11.29
N ILE A 87 -24.45 5.30 -10.02
CA ILE A 87 -23.87 6.28 -9.11
C ILE A 87 -22.89 5.53 -8.26
N HIS A 88 -21.61 5.88 -8.39
CA HIS A 88 -20.56 5.19 -7.66
C HIS A 88 -20.49 5.76 -6.24
N SER A 89 -20.84 4.94 -5.24
CA SER A 89 -20.51 5.23 -3.85
C SER A 89 -18.99 5.15 -3.65
N VAL A 90 -18.50 6.03 -2.78
CA VAL A 90 -17.08 6.34 -2.57
C VAL A 90 -16.34 5.15 -1.95
N GLN A 91 -15.44 4.53 -2.71
CA GLN A 91 -14.44 3.61 -2.17
C GLN A 91 -13.34 4.37 -1.45
N GLN A 92 -13.08 4.12 -0.17
CA GLN A 92 -12.00 4.81 0.52
C GLN A 92 -10.62 4.23 0.19
N TYR A 93 -9.81 5.03 -0.49
CA TYR A 93 -8.36 4.87 -0.60
C TYR A 93 -7.72 5.66 0.51
N GLN A 94 -6.69 5.11 1.14
CA GLN A 94 -5.96 5.79 2.20
C GLN A 94 -4.45 5.72 1.94
N ALA A 95 -3.78 6.84 2.22
CA ALA A 95 -2.34 6.86 2.45
C ALA A 95 -2.04 6.52 3.92
N ASP A 96 -0.81 6.10 4.22
CA ASP A 96 -0.40 5.80 5.60
C ASP A 96 -0.53 7.04 6.49
N LYS A 97 -1.28 6.92 7.60
CA LYS A 97 -1.53 8.01 8.54
C LYS A 97 -0.37 8.17 9.51
N THR A 98 0.62 8.96 9.14
CA THR A 98 1.73 9.31 10.03
C THR A 98 1.62 10.78 10.46
N LYS A 99 1.91 11.06 11.73
CA LYS A 99 1.99 12.44 12.23
C LYS A 99 3.23 13.12 11.64
N ASN A 100 3.08 14.38 11.23
CA ASN A 100 4.20 15.19 10.78
C ASN A 100 5.08 15.59 11.97
N ASN A 101 6.27 15.02 12.03
CA ASN A 101 7.33 15.33 12.98
C ASN A 101 8.57 15.82 12.19
N SER A 102 8.41 16.93 11.47
CA SER A 102 9.42 17.47 10.55
C SER A 102 10.76 17.73 11.25
N LEU A 103 11.82 17.13 10.72
CA LEU A 103 13.21 17.41 11.04
C LEU A 103 13.76 18.53 10.14
N LYS A 104 14.80 19.22 10.62
CA LYS A 104 15.59 20.15 9.81
C LYS A 104 16.70 19.40 9.06
N ALA A 105 17.21 20.01 7.98
CA ALA A 105 18.28 19.43 7.15
C ALA A 105 19.57 19.09 7.94
N ASP A 106 19.90 19.86 8.97
CA ASP A 106 21.07 19.64 9.82
C ASP A 106 20.91 18.52 10.85
N ALA A 107 19.73 17.88 10.91
CA ALA A 107 19.37 16.83 11.87
C ALA A 107 19.08 15.47 11.20
N PHE A 108 19.65 15.23 10.01
CA PHE A 108 19.47 13.99 9.26
C PHE A 108 20.01 12.76 10.01
N PRO A 109 19.18 11.72 10.28
CA PRO A 109 19.61 10.51 10.96
C PRO A 109 20.59 9.71 10.10
N LYS A 110 21.66 9.21 10.71
CA LYS A 110 22.69 8.43 10.00
C LYS A 110 22.22 7.05 9.53
N ASP A 111 21.20 6.53 10.17
CA ASP A 111 20.61 5.20 9.95
C ASP A 111 19.42 5.24 8.97
N ALA A 112 19.02 6.44 8.52
CA ALA A 112 18.02 6.60 7.47
C ALA A 112 18.56 6.18 6.10
N VAL A 113 17.65 5.73 5.24
CA VAL A 113 17.92 5.39 3.86
C VAL A 113 17.59 6.61 3.00
N TYR A 114 18.55 7.04 2.18
CA TYR A 114 18.42 8.22 1.32
C TYR A 114 18.14 7.79 -0.12
N PRO A 115 17.15 8.38 -0.82
CA PRO A 115 16.81 7.96 -2.19
C PRO A 115 17.96 8.06 -3.19
N GLU A 116 18.84 9.07 -3.05
CA GLU A 116 19.97 9.30 -3.96
C GLU A 116 20.92 8.11 -4.11
N VAL A 117 21.07 7.26 -3.08
CA VAL A 117 21.99 6.12 -3.12
C VAL A 117 21.57 5.06 -4.14
N PHE A 118 20.33 5.12 -4.60
CA PHE A 118 19.77 4.22 -5.61
C PHE A 118 19.90 4.77 -7.04
N ASN A 119 20.43 5.99 -7.21
CA ASN A 119 20.90 6.46 -8.51
C ASN A 119 22.42 6.32 -8.61
N ASN A 120 22.86 5.14 -9.05
CA ASN A 120 24.25 4.82 -9.39
C ASN A 120 24.59 5.13 -10.86
N THR A 121 23.80 5.99 -11.51
CA THR A 121 23.89 6.24 -12.96
C THR A 121 24.35 7.68 -13.23
N ARG A 122 24.61 8.00 -14.50
CA ARG A 122 24.88 9.38 -14.94
C ARG A 122 23.62 10.19 -15.26
N TYR A 123 22.47 9.53 -15.28
CA TYR A 123 21.18 10.12 -15.66
C TYR A 123 20.52 10.71 -14.43
N THR A 124 19.66 11.70 -14.64
CA THR A 124 19.00 12.46 -13.57
C THR A 124 17.47 12.46 -13.72
N GLY A 125 16.92 11.84 -14.76
CA GLY A 125 15.50 11.84 -15.09
C GLY A 125 15.09 13.03 -15.94
N LYS A 126 16.07 13.73 -16.52
CA LYS A 126 15.85 14.99 -17.21
C LYS A 126 14.89 14.84 -18.40
N GLY A 127 13.88 15.68 -18.45
CA GLY A 127 12.90 15.72 -19.53
C GLY A 127 11.83 14.63 -19.45
N VAL A 128 11.79 13.85 -18.37
CA VAL A 128 10.74 12.87 -18.11
C VAL A 128 9.72 13.47 -17.15
N LYS A 129 8.44 13.31 -17.50
CA LYS A 129 7.31 13.77 -16.67
C LYS A 129 6.81 12.67 -15.76
N VAL A 130 6.83 12.92 -14.47
CA VAL A 130 6.37 11.97 -13.45
C VAL A 130 5.13 12.54 -12.74
N GLY A 131 4.00 11.86 -12.94
CA GLY A 131 2.74 12.14 -12.26
C GLY A 131 2.69 11.48 -10.88
N VAL A 132 2.47 12.25 -9.82
CA VAL A 132 2.28 11.76 -8.45
C VAL A 132 0.81 11.90 -8.07
N ILE A 133 0.11 10.77 -7.93
CA ILE A 133 -1.30 10.72 -7.52
C ILE A 133 -1.35 10.37 -6.04
N ASP A 134 -1.63 11.35 -5.18
CA ASP A 134 -1.47 11.21 -3.73
C ASP A 134 -2.29 12.26 -2.94
N THR A 135 -1.88 12.61 -1.71
CA THR A 135 -2.53 13.60 -0.81
C THR A 135 -2.34 15.06 -1.18
N GLY A 136 -1.53 15.33 -2.20
CA GLY A 136 -1.05 16.66 -2.57
C GLY A 136 0.47 16.76 -2.45
N ILE A 137 1.04 17.91 -2.79
CA ILE A 137 2.48 18.17 -2.68
C ILE A 137 2.68 19.58 -2.13
N ASP A 138 3.52 19.74 -1.11
CA ASP A 138 4.08 21.05 -0.75
C ASP A 138 5.09 21.49 -1.82
N TYR A 139 4.57 22.05 -2.91
CA TYR A 139 5.39 22.57 -4.00
C TYR A 139 6.21 23.80 -3.62
N ASN A 140 6.02 24.36 -2.41
CA ASN A 140 6.88 25.40 -1.85
C ASN A 140 8.05 24.82 -1.05
N HIS A 141 8.18 23.50 -0.93
CA HIS A 141 9.34 22.89 -0.30
C HIS A 141 10.62 23.20 -1.11
N PRO A 142 11.72 23.68 -0.50
CA PRO A 142 12.93 24.11 -1.23
C PRO A 142 13.45 23.07 -2.23
N ASP A 143 13.44 21.80 -1.84
CA ASP A 143 13.93 20.70 -2.67
C ASP A 143 12.96 20.28 -3.80
N LEU A 144 11.71 20.77 -3.81
CA LEU A 144 10.71 20.41 -4.82
C LEU A 144 10.33 21.57 -5.76
N GLN A 145 10.57 22.82 -5.35
CA GLN A 145 10.19 24.02 -6.11
C GLN A 145 10.73 24.01 -7.55
N ALA A 146 11.94 23.50 -7.77
CA ALA A 146 12.54 23.47 -9.12
C ALA A 146 11.88 22.42 -10.03
N ASN A 147 11.44 21.32 -9.44
CA ASN A 147 10.98 20.12 -10.15
C ASN A 147 9.47 20.13 -10.39
N TYR A 148 8.69 20.74 -9.49
CA TYR A 148 7.25 20.90 -9.66
C TYR A 148 6.94 21.77 -10.89
N LYS A 149 6.11 21.25 -11.80
CA LYS A 149 5.71 21.97 -13.04
C LYS A 149 4.25 22.36 -13.06
N LYS A 150 3.37 21.45 -12.66
CA LYS A 150 1.91 21.61 -12.74
C LYS A 150 1.25 20.63 -11.79
N GLY A 151 0.00 20.88 -11.43
CA GLY A 151 -0.86 19.85 -10.90
C GLY A 151 -2.34 20.20 -10.96
N TYR A 152 -3.16 19.32 -10.39
CA TYR A 152 -4.59 19.53 -10.27
C TYR A 152 -5.10 18.88 -8.97
N ASP A 153 -6.01 19.55 -8.30
CA ASP A 153 -6.67 19.06 -7.11
C ASP A 153 -8.00 18.41 -7.47
N LEU A 154 -8.11 17.10 -7.27
CA LEU A 154 -9.33 16.33 -7.54
C LEU A 154 -10.26 16.25 -6.31
N VAL A 155 -9.83 16.78 -5.17
CA VAL A 155 -10.61 16.94 -3.94
C VAL A 155 -11.39 18.24 -4.01
N ASP A 156 -10.68 19.35 -4.22
CA ASP A 156 -11.25 20.70 -4.21
C ASP A 156 -11.66 21.18 -5.63
N LEU A 157 -11.16 20.51 -6.67
CA LEU A 157 -11.46 20.72 -8.10
C LEU A 157 -10.93 22.06 -8.62
N ASP A 158 -9.66 22.32 -8.33
CA ASP A 158 -8.90 23.49 -8.81
C ASP A 158 -7.46 23.10 -9.22
N GLU A 159 -6.63 24.10 -9.57
CA GLU A 159 -5.24 23.90 -10.00
C GLU A 159 -4.23 23.93 -8.83
N ASP A 160 -4.68 23.86 -7.57
CA ASP A 160 -3.82 23.94 -6.37
C ASP A 160 -3.67 22.56 -5.68
N PRO A 161 -2.73 21.71 -6.11
CA PRO A 161 -2.54 20.36 -5.57
C PRO A 161 -1.81 20.37 -4.21
N MET A 162 -1.86 21.47 -3.45
CA MET A 162 -1.18 21.63 -2.18
C MET A 162 -1.66 20.59 -1.16
N GLU A 163 -0.74 20.12 -0.32
CA GLU A 163 -1.11 19.27 0.83
C GLU A 163 -2.17 19.94 1.70
N THR A 164 -3.04 19.14 2.30
CA THR A 164 -4.05 19.63 3.22
C THR A 164 -3.37 20.35 4.39
N GLN A 165 -3.74 21.61 4.60
CA GLN A 165 -3.26 22.42 5.71
C GLN A 165 -4.18 22.30 6.94
N VAL A 166 -3.67 22.70 8.11
CA VAL A 166 -4.41 22.64 9.40
C VAL A 166 -5.75 23.37 9.36
N ASN A 167 -5.85 24.46 8.59
CA ASN A 167 -7.08 25.23 8.41
C ASN A 167 -8.10 24.58 7.45
N GLN A 168 -7.69 23.57 6.67
CA GLN A 168 -8.51 22.84 5.70
C GLN A 168 -8.97 21.47 6.22
N GLY A 169 -8.36 20.95 7.29
CA GLY A 169 -8.75 19.70 7.93
C GLY A 169 -7.57 19.00 8.61
N ILE A 170 -7.63 17.67 8.70
CA ILE A 170 -6.50 16.86 9.18
C ILE A 170 -5.35 17.01 8.16
N PRO A 171 -4.18 17.57 8.56
CA PRO A 171 -3.10 17.83 7.62
C PRO A 171 -2.58 16.58 6.93
N THR A 172 -2.06 16.76 5.72
CA THR A 172 -1.43 15.68 4.95
C THR A 172 0.02 16.02 4.59
N MET A 173 0.81 15.00 4.30
CA MET A 173 2.26 15.14 4.01
C MET A 173 2.81 14.03 3.08
N HIS A 174 1.97 13.06 2.75
CA HIS A 174 2.42 11.80 2.17
C HIS A 174 2.86 11.99 0.72
N GLY A 175 2.10 12.73 -0.09
CA GLY A 175 2.47 13.02 -1.47
C GLY A 175 3.73 13.88 -1.58
N THR A 176 3.98 14.78 -0.63
CA THR A 176 5.26 15.53 -0.53
C THR A 176 6.44 14.59 -0.29
N HIS A 177 6.26 13.59 0.57
CA HIS A 177 7.28 12.56 0.84
C HIS A 177 7.57 11.71 -0.37
N VAL A 178 6.52 11.23 -1.04
CA VAL A 178 6.60 10.46 -2.28
C VAL A 178 7.32 11.25 -3.38
N ALA A 179 6.95 12.52 -3.58
CA ALA A 179 7.58 13.39 -4.58
C ALA A 179 9.07 13.62 -4.32
N GLY A 180 9.45 13.80 -3.05
CA GLY A 180 10.86 13.96 -2.67
C GLY A 180 11.72 12.74 -2.97
N ILE A 181 11.17 11.52 -2.79
CA ILE A 181 11.88 10.28 -3.15
C ILE A 181 12.16 10.24 -4.65
N ILE A 182 11.22 10.71 -5.47
CA ILE A 182 11.36 10.72 -6.92
C ILE A 182 12.37 11.78 -7.33
N ALA A 183 12.17 13.05 -6.98
CA ALA A 183 12.82 14.17 -7.67
C ALA A 183 13.18 15.36 -6.77
N ALA A 184 13.39 15.17 -5.47
CA ALA A 184 14.00 16.24 -4.68
C ALA A 184 15.38 16.62 -5.27
N ASP A 185 15.67 17.91 -5.34
CA ASP A 185 16.98 18.44 -5.74
C ASP A 185 17.38 19.63 -4.87
N GLY A 186 17.82 19.32 -3.64
CA GLY A 186 18.29 20.31 -2.68
C GLY A 186 19.16 19.69 -1.60
N GLU A 187 18.79 19.88 -0.34
CA GLU A 187 19.49 19.24 0.80
C GLU A 187 19.28 17.72 0.79
N LEU A 188 18.10 17.27 0.35
CA LEU A 188 17.82 15.90 -0.02
C LEU A 188 17.80 15.78 -1.55
N LYS A 189 18.25 14.62 -2.03
CA LYS A 189 18.16 14.26 -3.44
C LYS A 189 17.33 13.00 -3.66
N GLY A 190 16.41 13.10 -4.59
CA GLY A 190 15.60 11.99 -5.09
C GLY A 190 16.41 11.04 -5.97
N VAL A 191 15.78 9.95 -6.41
CA VAL A 191 16.37 9.01 -7.38
C VAL A 191 16.60 9.69 -8.74
N ALA A 192 15.66 10.52 -9.18
CA ALA A 192 15.65 11.24 -10.45
C ALA A 192 15.51 12.76 -10.24
N PRO A 193 16.59 13.44 -9.77
CA PRO A 193 16.53 14.82 -9.31
C PRO A 193 16.24 15.87 -10.39
N ASP A 194 16.28 15.54 -11.69
CA ASP A 194 15.89 16.46 -12.78
C ASP A 194 14.54 16.08 -13.43
N ALA A 195 13.82 15.11 -12.87
CA ALA A 195 12.49 14.74 -13.37
C ALA A 195 11.45 15.83 -13.08
N GLU A 196 10.52 16.02 -14.01
CA GLU A 196 9.44 17.00 -13.90
C GLU A 196 8.28 16.40 -13.09
N ILE A 197 7.94 17.01 -11.95
CA ILE A 197 6.86 16.53 -11.08
C ILE A 197 5.53 17.18 -11.48
N TYR A 198 4.55 16.34 -11.77
CA TYR A 198 3.15 16.68 -11.98
C TYR A 198 2.32 16.15 -10.81
N ALA A 199 1.70 17.03 -10.03
CA ALA A 199 0.99 16.65 -8.81
C ALA A 199 -0.51 16.48 -9.04
N TYR A 200 -1.10 15.37 -8.59
CA TYR A 200 -2.54 15.17 -8.65
C TYR A 200 -3.05 14.79 -7.26
N ARG A 201 -3.68 15.76 -6.57
CA ARG A 201 -4.24 15.54 -5.24
C ARG A 201 -5.54 14.76 -5.38
N ALA A 202 -5.48 13.46 -5.12
CA ALA A 202 -6.62 12.54 -5.17
C ALA A 202 -7.15 12.17 -3.77
N LEU A 203 -6.33 12.38 -2.73
CA LEU A 203 -6.67 12.08 -1.35
C LEU A 203 -6.77 13.39 -0.55
N GLY A 204 -7.91 13.61 0.11
CA GLY A 204 -8.20 14.82 0.85
C GLY A 204 -7.72 14.78 2.31
N PRO A 205 -8.31 15.62 3.18
CA PRO A 205 -7.93 15.70 4.60
C PRO A 205 -7.88 14.33 5.28
N GLY A 206 -6.80 14.08 6.03
CA GLY A 206 -6.56 12.79 6.69
C GLY A 206 -6.07 11.68 5.74
N GLY A 207 -5.65 12.04 4.54
CA GLY A 207 -5.04 11.15 3.56
C GLY A 207 -6.00 10.14 2.97
N SER A 208 -7.28 10.47 2.90
CA SER A 208 -8.33 9.59 2.42
C SER A 208 -9.00 10.16 1.17
N GLY A 209 -9.27 9.32 0.19
CA GLY A 209 -9.91 9.72 -1.06
C GLY A 209 -10.72 8.59 -1.66
N THR A 210 -11.27 8.83 -2.83
CA THR A 210 -12.25 7.94 -3.45
C THR A 210 -11.65 7.18 -4.64
N SER A 211 -12.08 5.95 -4.95
CA SER A 211 -11.70 5.25 -6.22
C SER A 211 -11.87 6.17 -7.43
N VAL A 212 -12.92 6.95 -7.36
CA VAL A 212 -13.39 7.92 -8.31
C VAL A 212 -12.41 9.10 -8.46
N GLN A 213 -11.93 9.69 -7.36
CA GLN A 213 -10.88 10.72 -7.37
C GLN A 213 -9.56 10.18 -7.90
N VAL A 214 -9.21 8.95 -7.53
CA VAL A 214 -8.01 8.27 -8.03
C VAL A 214 -8.11 8.07 -9.54
N ILE A 215 -9.24 7.58 -10.06
CA ILE A 215 -9.45 7.40 -11.51
C ILE A 215 -9.46 8.75 -12.24
N ALA A 216 -10.06 9.78 -11.66
CA ALA A 216 -10.04 11.13 -12.22
C ALA A 216 -8.62 11.71 -12.30
N ALA A 217 -7.82 11.51 -11.25
CA ALA A 217 -6.42 11.92 -11.22
C ALA A 217 -5.59 11.15 -12.26
N MET A 218 -5.81 9.84 -12.42
CA MET A 218 -5.18 9.05 -13.48
C MET A 218 -5.54 9.58 -14.86
N GLU A 219 -6.81 9.94 -15.09
CA GLU A 219 -7.24 10.47 -16.37
C GLU A 219 -6.62 11.83 -16.66
N GLN A 220 -6.56 12.71 -15.66
CA GLN A 220 -5.90 14.01 -15.79
C GLN A 220 -4.41 13.85 -16.09
N ALA A 221 -3.74 12.92 -15.40
CA ALA A 221 -2.34 12.60 -15.64
C ALA A 221 -2.08 12.08 -17.07
N VAL A 222 -2.95 11.21 -17.59
CA VAL A 222 -2.88 10.75 -18.99
C VAL A 222 -3.10 11.93 -19.95
N LYS A 223 -4.06 12.82 -19.69
CA LYS A 223 -4.34 14.01 -20.52
C LYS A 223 -3.16 14.98 -20.55
N ASP A 224 -2.48 15.17 -19.42
CA ASP A 224 -1.29 16.01 -19.31
C ASP A 224 -0.03 15.35 -19.93
N GLY A 225 -0.15 14.08 -20.35
CA GLY A 225 0.90 13.35 -21.06
C GLY A 225 2.09 13.02 -20.18
N VAL A 226 1.84 12.58 -18.95
CA VAL A 226 2.90 12.08 -18.06
C VAL A 226 3.49 10.78 -18.61
N ASP A 227 4.80 10.61 -18.47
CA ASP A 227 5.51 9.42 -18.94
C ASP A 227 5.46 8.27 -17.91
N VAL A 228 5.50 8.65 -16.63
CA VAL A 228 5.47 7.76 -15.47
C VAL A 228 4.38 8.25 -14.52
N MET A 229 3.62 7.32 -13.93
CA MET A 229 2.58 7.64 -12.96
C MET A 229 2.80 6.81 -11.69
N ASN A 230 3.04 7.46 -10.56
CA ASN A 230 3.19 6.83 -9.27
C ASN A 230 1.87 6.90 -8.47
N LEU A 231 1.40 5.74 -8.00
CA LEU A 231 0.25 5.60 -7.10
C LEU A 231 0.70 4.92 -5.80
N SER A 232 0.91 5.72 -4.76
CA SER A 232 1.23 5.23 -3.42
C SER A 232 -0.04 5.11 -2.56
N LEU A 233 -1.05 4.45 -3.12
CA LEU A 233 -2.38 4.28 -2.52
C LEU A 233 -2.97 2.93 -2.92
N GLY A 234 -3.89 2.42 -2.10
CA GLY A 234 -4.59 1.16 -2.37
C GLY A 234 -5.74 0.91 -1.40
N ASN A 235 -6.43 -0.20 -1.62
CA ASN A 235 -7.33 -0.82 -0.67
C ASN A 235 -6.88 -2.26 -0.37
N ASN A 236 -7.56 -2.94 0.55
CA ASN A 236 -7.19 -4.31 0.96
C ASN A 236 -7.89 -5.39 0.10
N VAL A 237 -8.48 -5.01 -1.04
CA VAL A 237 -9.20 -5.95 -1.91
C VAL A 237 -8.24 -6.51 -2.94
N ASN A 238 -7.98 -7.81 -2.86
CA ASN A 238 -7.14 -8.53 -3.82
C ASN A 238 -7.94 -8.90 -5.08
N GLY A 239 -8.40 -7.89 -5.83
CA GLY A 239 -9.24 -8.07 -7.02
C GLY A 239 -8.65 -7.46 -8.30
N PRO A 240 -8.25 -8.25 -9.30
CA PRO A 240 -7.64 -7.71 -10.53
C PRO A 240 -8.63 -7.01 -11.48
N ASP A 241 -9.92 -7.29 -11.36
CA ASP A 241 -11.03 -6.69 -12.10
C ASP A 241 -11.66 -5.48 -11.39
N TYR A 242 -11.08 -5.07 -10.25
CA TYR A 242 -11.54 -3.90 -9.52
C TYR A 242 -11.43 -2.64 -10.40
N PRO A 243 -12.38 -1.67 -10.29
CA PRO A 243 -12.45 -0.54 -11.23
C PRO A 243 -11.14 0.26 -11.38
N THR A 244 -10.39 0.43 -10.28
CA THR A 244 -9.10 1.11 -10.30
C THR A 244 -8.02 0.28 -11.00
N SER A 245 -7.99 -1.04 -10.81
CA SER A 245 -7.08 -1.94 -11.53
C SER A 245 -7.36 -1.94 -13.05
N VAL A 246 -8.63 -1.88 -13.43
CA VAL A 246 -9.04 -1.73 -14.85
C VAL A 246 -8.59 -0.38 -15.42
N ALA A 247 -8.76 0.72 -14.68
CA ALA A 247 -8.33 2.05 -15.10
C ALA A 247 -6.80 2.14 -15.24
N VAL A 248 -6.06 1.55 -14.31
CA VAL A 248 -4.60 1.41 -14.38
C VAL A 248 -4.18 0.65 -15.65
N ASN A 249 -4.81 -0.49 -15.93
CA ASN A 249 -4.50 -1.27 -17.14
C ASN A 249 -4.76 -0.48 -18.44
N ARG A 250 -5.76 0.42 -18.43
CA ARG A 250 -6.06 1.32 -19.56
C ARG A 250 -5.02 2.43 -19.67
N ALA A 251 -4.61 3.06 -18.56
CA ALA A 251 -3.56 4.06 -18.55
C ALA A 251 -2.22 3.50 -19.08
N ALA A 252 -1.86 2.28 -18.65
CA ALA A 252 -0.71 1.56 -19.18
C ALA A 252 -0.79 1.32 -20.69
N ALA A 253 -1.97 0.91 -21.19
CA ALA A 253 -2.21 0.71 -22.61
C ALA A 253 -2.16 2.00 -23.45
N LEU A 254 -2.31 3.17 -22.82
CA LEU A 254 -2.18 4.49 -23.46
C LEU A 254 -0.72 5.00 -23.45
N GLY A 255 0.24 4.19 -23.00
CA GLY A 255 1.67 4.53 -23.07
C GLY A 255 2.22 5.19 -21.81
N VAL A 256 1.51 5.16 -20.68
CA VAL A 256 2.03 5.63 -19.39
C VAL A 256 2.63 4.46 -18.59
N ALA A 257 3.83 4.63 -18.03
CA ALA A 257 4.40 3.62 -17.14
C ALA A 257 3.80 3.80 -15.73
N VAL A 258 2.91 2.88 -15.31
CA VAL A 258 2.20 3.01 -14.03
C VAL A 258 2.88 2.17 -12.94
N VAL A 259 3.30 2.84 -11.85
CA VAL A 259 4.01 2.28 -10.70
C VAL A 259 3.11 2.36 -9.46
N ILE A 260 2.94 1.24 -8.75
CA ILE A 260 1.94 1.13 -7.67
C ILE A 260 2.56 0.48 -6.43
N ALA A 261 2.29 1.03 -5.25
CA ALA A 261 2.64 0.39 -3.99
C ALA A 261 1.86 -0.92 -3.79
N ASN A 262 2.54 -2.02 -3.41
CA ASN A 262 1.89 -3.34 -3.34
C ASN A 262 0.94 -3.52 -2.13
N GLY A 263 1.06 -2.66 -1.11
CA GLY A 263 0.27 -2.70 0.13
C GLY A 263 1.10 -3.01 1.38
N ASN A 264 0.55 -2.71 2.56
CA ASN A 264 1.24 -2.82 3.86
C ASN A 264 0.57 -3.84 4.80
N ASN A 265 -0.13 -4.84 4.26
CA ASN A 265 -0.93 -5.81 5.02
C ASN A 265 -0.26 -7.18 5.17
N GLY A 266 1.04 -7.29 4.87
CA GLY A 266 1.84 -8.48 5.18
C GLY A 266 1.93 -8.74 6.69
N PRO A 267 2.46 -9.89 7.12
CA PRO A 267 3.19 -10.88 6.32
C PRO A 267 2.32 -12.04 5.80
N ALA A 268 0.99 -12.00 5.93
CA ALA A 268 0.16 -13.07 5.38
C ALA A 268 0.18 -13.07 3.84
N ASP A 269 0.00 -14.24 3.23
CA ASP A 269 -0.22 -14.38 1.79
C ASP A 269 -1.59 -13.78 1.39
N TRP A 270 -1.81 -13.53 0.09
CA TRP A 270 -3.07 -12.97 -0.45
C TRP A 270 -3.39 -11.53 -0.03
N THR A 271 -2.42 -10.81 0.54
CA THR A 271 -2.58 -9.47 1.11
C THR A 271 -2.34 -8.32 0.12
N VAL A 272 -1.99 -8.62 -1.13
CA VAL A 272 -1.89 -7.62 -2.20
C VAL A 272 -3.24 -6.96 -2.45
N GLY A 273 -3.23 -5.62 -2.53
CA GLY A 273 -4.41 -4.79 -2.67
C GLY A 273 -4.65 -4.26 -4.09
N SER A 274 -5.80 -3.63 -4.32
CA SER A 274 -6.09 -2.94 -5.58
C SER A 274 -5.73 -1.45 -5.46
N PRO A 275 -5.04 -0.84 -6.44
CA PRO A 275 -4.89 -1.29 -7.82
C PRO A 275 -3.61 -2.09 -8.14
N ALA A 276 -2.80 -2.49 -7.15
CA ALA A 276 -1.56 -3.24 -7.38
C ALA A 276 -1.77 -4.61 -8.04
N THR A 277 -2.99 -5.16 -7.94
CA THR A 277 -3.44 -6.36 -8.66
C THR A 277 -3.54 -6.21 -10.19
N ALA A 278 -3.40 -4.99 -10.73
CA ALA A 278 -3.42 -4.73 -12.16
C ALA A 278 -2.26 -5.44 -12.89
N SER A 279 -2.57 -6.10 -14.01
CA SER A 279 -1.62 -6.92 -14.77
C SER A 279 -0.66 -6.13 -15.66
N LYS A 280 -0.98 -4.88 -16.02
CA LYS A 280 -0.17 -4.03 -16.90
C LYS A 280 0.60 -2.92 -16.17
N ALA A 281 0.51 -2.87 -14.85
CA ALA A 281 1.27 -1.96 -14.03
C ALA A 281 2.33 -2.70 -13.24
N ILE A 282 3.39 -1.98 -12.88
CA ILE A 282 4.44 -2.51 -12.02
C ILE A 282 4.05 -2.27 -10.55
N SER A 283 3.85 -3.34 -9.79
CA SER A 283 3.64 -3.22 -8.35
C SER A 283 4.93 -3.45 -7.57
N VAL A 284 5.10 -2.70 -6.49
CA VAL A 284 6.38 -2.57 -5.79
C VAL A 284 6.23 -2.97 -4.33
N GLY A 285 6.95 -4.03 -3.94
CA GLY A 285 7.10 -4.43 -2.54
C GLY A 285 8.25 -3.69 -1.85
N ALA A 286 8.26 -3.72 -0.52
CA ALA A 286 9.22 -3.00 0.29
C ALA A 286 10.34 -3.91 0.84
N THR A 287 11.58 -3.44 0.80
CA THR A 287 12.71 -4.05 1.51
C THR A 287 13.04 -3.30 2.79
N SER A 288 13.49 -4.07 3.78
CA SER A 288 14.22 -3.58 4.93
C SER A 288 15.72 -3.62 4.65
N PRO A 289 16.48 -2.53 4.90
CA PRO A 289 17.93 -2.56 4.76
C PRO A 289 18.52 -3.54 5.78
N ALA A 290 19.77 -3.94 5.55
CA ALA A 290 20.51 -4.66 6.58
C ALA A 290 20.59 -3.80 7.85
N LYS A 291 20.35 -4.41 9.00
CA LYS A 291 20.37 -3.73 10.30
C LYS A 291 21.29 -4.47 11.24
N GLN A 292 22.02 -3.73 12.06
CA GLN A 292 22.71 -4.30 13.20
C GLN A 292 21.70 -4.47 14.32
N ASN A 293 21.31 -5.70 14.61
CA ASN A 293 20.45 -5.98 15.76
C ASN A 293 21.33 -6.23 16.98
N PRO A 294 21.19 -5.43 18.05
CA PRO A 294 21.88 -5.69 19.29
C PRO A 294 21.30 -6.94 19.94
N TYR A 295 22.17 -7.77 20.51
CA TYR A 295 21.81 -8.86 21.40
C TYR A 295 22.72 -8.81 22.62
N LEU A 296 22.26 -9.35 23.74
CA LEU A 296 23.09 -9.48 24.93
C LEU A 296 23.78 -10.84 24.92
N TYR A 297 25.09 -10.82 25.09
CA TYR A 297 25.91 -12.03 25.13
C TYR A 297 26.46 -12.23 26.54
N ALA A 298 26.11 -13.36 27.12
CA ALA A 298 26.67 -13.84 28.38
C ALA A 298 27.91 -14.69 28.07
N ARG A 299 29.08 -14.05 28.08
CA ARG A 299 30.33 -14.63 27.58
C ARG A 299 30.78 -15.89 28.31
N TRP A 300 30.55 -16.00 29.62
CA TRP A 300 31.03 -17.15 30.41
C TRP A 300 30.12 -18.36 30.26
N GLU A 301 28.87 -18.12 29.93
CA GLU A 301 27.80 -19.10 29.75
C GLU A 301 27.56 -19.46 28.28
N ASP A 302 28.24 -18.76 27.36
CA ASP A 302 28.10 -18.89 25.90
C ASP A 302 26.64 -18.82 25.45
N ARG A 303 25.92 -17.79 25.94
CA ARG A 303 24.49 -17.63 25.68
C ARG A 303 24.17 -16.30 25.03
N GLU A 304 23.43 -16.36 23.93
CA GLU A 304 22.84 -15.21 23.24
C GLU A 304 21.43 -14.94 23.77
N ILE A 305 21.12 -13.67 24.01
CA ILE A 305 19.81 -13.18 24.40
C ILE A 305 19.36 -12.17 23.35
N GLY A 306 18.39 -12.57 22.53
CA GLY A 306 17.84 -11.70 21.49
C GLY A 306 17.06 -10.52 22.09
N LEU A 307 17.35 -9.31 21.59
CA LEU A 307 16.61 -8.11 21.95
C LEU A 307 15.59 -7.77 20.86
N THR A 308 14.38 -7.41 21.27
CA THR A 308 13.38 -6.77 20.42
C THR A 308 13.14 -5.37 20.95
N SER A 309 13.56 -4.33 20.21
CA SER A 309 13.40 -2.94 20.67
C SER A 309 11.92 -2.55 20.79
N MET A 310 11.56 -1.86 21.88
CA MET A 310 10.20 -1.34 22.07
C MET A 310 9.94 -0.13 21.17
N VAL A 311 8.71 0.04 20.70
CA VAL A 311 8.30 1.23 19.95
C VAL A 311 8.37 2.45 20.88
N GLY A 312 9.05 3.51 20.43
CA GLY A 312 9.32 4.71 21.25
C GLY A 312 10.60 4.65 22.09
N SER A 313 11.36 3.55 22.04
CA SER A 313 12.65 3.44 22.73
C SER A 313 13.79 4.11 21.98
N VAL A 314 14.75 4.68 22.72
CA VAL A 314 16.03 5.11 22.15
C VAL A 314 16.87 3.91 21.70
N PRO A 315 17.74 4.05 20.68
CA PRO A 315 18.58 2.95 20.21
C PRO A 315 19.41 2.31 21.32
N TRP A 316 19.50 0.98 21.30
CA TRP A 316 20.32 0.23 22.24
C TRP A 316 21.81 0.36 21.90
N ASN A 317 22.43 1.41 22.44
CA ASN A 317 23.85 1.76 22.21
C ASN A 317 24.69 1.58 23.48
N LEU A 318 24.50 0.47 24.18
CA LEU A 318 25.34 0.11 25.33
C LEU A 318 26.65 -0.51 24.82
N ASP A 319 27.80 0.08 25.15
CA ASP A 319 29.13 -0.29 24.63
C ASP A 319 30.00 -1.04 25.65
N THR A 320 29.49 -1.24 26.87
CA THR A 320 30.24 -1.72 28.04
C THR A 320 29.56 -2.92 28.71
N PHE A 321 30.28 -3.67 29.54
CA PHE A 321 29.72 -4.67 30.44
C PHE A 321 28.85 -4.01 31.51
N TYR A 322 27.58 -4.38 31.57
CA TYR A 322 26.68 -3.92 32.62
C TYR A 322 26.17 -5.08 33.46
N LYS A 323 26.02 -4.80 34.76
CA LYS A 323 25.33 -5.71 35.68
C LYS A 323 23.84 -5.62 35.44
N ILE A 324 23.15 -6.73 35.68
CA ILE A 324 21.70 -6.78 35.72
C ILE A 324 21.19 -6.58 37.14
N ALA A 325 19.94 -6.15 37.27
CA ALA A 325 19.19 -6.15 38.52
C ALA A 325 17.75 -6.58 38.26
N VAL A 326 17.22 -7.42 39.14
CA VAL A 326 15.82 -7.87 39.11
C VAL A 326 14.93 -6.95 39.97
N GLU A 327 13.63 -7.12 39.86
CA GLU A 327 12.65 -6.33 40.60
C GLU A 327 12.91 -6.37 42.12
N GLY A 328 12.96 -5.18 42.74
CA GLY A 328 13.24 -5.02 44.18
C GLY A 328 14.72 -4.80 44.54
N GLU A 329 15.64 -4.89 43.57
CA GLU A 329 17.06 -4.57 43.76
C GLU A 329 17.40 -3.11 43.40
N ASP A 330 18.58 -2.65 43.83
CA ASP A 330 19.13 -1.35 43.42
C ASP A 330 19.46 -1.34 41.91
N LEU A 331 18.73 -0.50 41.16
CA LEU A 331 18.85 -0.35 39.71
C LEU A 331 19.95 0.64 39.28
N SER A 332 20.59 1.33 40.22
CA SER A 332 21.58 2.37 39.95
C SER A 332 22.70 1.86 39.03
N ARG A 333 22.74 2.39 37.79
CA ARG A 333 23.72 2.04 36.74
C ARG A 333 23.69 0.56 36.30
N LYS A 334 22.53 -0.09 36.35
CA LYS A 334 22.32 -1.48 35.93
C LYS A 334 21.23 -1.62 34.88
N ILE A 335 21.23 -2.75 34.18
CA ILE A 335 20.13 -3.14 33.29
C ILE A 335 19.03 -3.77 34.15
N ALA A 336 17.84 -3.16 34.16
CA ALA A 336 16.70 -3.68 34.92
C ALA A 336 16.02 -4.81 34.15
N ILE A 337 15.77 -5.95 34.81
CA ILE A 337 15.02 -7.08 34.27
C ILE A 337 13.62 -7.08 34.91
N LEU A 338 12.61 -6.76 34.11
CA LEU A 338 11.22 -6.68 34.55
C LEU A 338 10.39 -7.76 33.89
N GLN A 339 9.41 -8.31 34.62
CA GLN A 339 8.49 -9.31 34.08
C GLN A 339 7.25 -8.63 33.51
N ARG A 340 6.84 -8.99 32.28
CA ARG A 340 5.57 -8.53 31.71
C ARG A 340 4.40 -8.94 32.62
N GLY A 341 3.58 -7.97 32.99
CA GLY A 341 2.39 -8.14 33.83
C GLY A 341 1.25 -7.20 33.43
N GLU A 342 0.41 -6.82 34.39
CA GLU A 342 -0.74 -5.92 34.19
C GLU A 342 -0.35 -4.43 34.10
N ILE A 343 0.86 -4.07 34.55
CA ILE A 343 1.36 -2.70 34.50
C ILE A 343 1.74 -2.34 33.05
N PRO A 344 1.32 -1.17 32.52
CA PRO A 344 1.73 -0.72 31.20
C PRO A 344 3.26 -0.62 31.06
N PHE A 345 3.78 -0.98 29.88
CA PHE A 345 5.23 -1.00 29.62
C PHE A 345 5.91 0.36 29.84
N TYR A 346 5.22 1.44 29.45
CA TYR A 346 5.70 2.81 29.69
C TYR A 346 5.95 3.06 31.19
N ASP A 347 4.97 2.75 32.03
CA ASP A 347 5.06 2.99 33.48
C ASP A 347 6.19 2.16 34.11
N MET A 348 6.32 0.89 33.69
CA MET A 348 7.40 0.01 34.12
C MET A 348 8.78 0.59 33.79
N ALA A 349 8.98 0.98 32.53
CA ALA A 349 10.26 1.50 32.06
C ALA A 349 10.57 2.88 32.64
N LYS A 350 9.56 3.75 32.79
CA LYS A 350 9.73 5.08 33.36
C LYS A 350 10.06 5.04 34.84
N GLN A 351 9.50 4.09 35.58
CA GLN A 351 9.86 3.89 36.98
C GLN A 351 11.30 3.39 37.11
N ALA A 352 11.70 2.40 36.31
CA ALA A 352 13.08 1.92 36.30
C ALA A 352 14.10 3.01 35.92
N GLU A 353 13.77 3.88 34.96
CA GLU A 353 14.57 5.08 34.63
C GLU A 353 14.74 6.00 35.84
N LYS A 354 13.66 6.31 36.56
CA LYS A 354 13.69 7.15 37.78
C LYS A 354 14.54 6.52 38.88
N ASP A 355 14.54 5.20 38.97
CA ASP A 355 15.31 4.42 39.94
C ASP A 355 16.78 4.24 39.52
N GLY A 356 17.20 4.84 38.40
CA GLY A 356 18.60 4.94 37.97
C GLY A 356 19.08 3.80 37.08
N ALA A 357 18.15 3.00 36.52
CA ALA A 357 18.48 2.03 35.49
C ALA A 357 19.08 2.71 34.26
N ILE A 358 20.00 2.03 33.58
CA ILE A 358 20.61 2.51 32.33
C ILE A 358 19.97 1.90 31.09
N ALA A 359 19.22 0.81 31.26
CA ALA A 359 18.38 0.18 30.25
C ALA A 359 17.39 -0.78 30.93
N VAL A 360 16.35 -1.17 30.20
CA VAL A 360 15.29 -2.05 30.70
C VAL A 360 15.08 -3.21 29.73
N LEU A 361 15.04 -4.43 30.27
CA LEU A 361 14.59 -5.62 29.57
C LEU A 361 13.24 -6.07 30.14
N ILE A 362 12.23 -6.18 29.29
CA ILE A 362 10.91 -6.68 29.67
C ILE A 362 10.76 -8.12 29.17
N ALA A 363 10.80 -9.07 30.10
CA ALA A 363 10.64 -10.49 29.83
C ALA A 363 9.18 -10.84 29.51
N ASN A 364 8.96 -11.58 28.43
CA ASN A 364 7.62 -12.04 28.07
C ASN A 364 7.06 -13.00 29.14
N SER A 365 5.74 -12.97 29.34
CA SER A 365 5.02 -13.91 30.22
C SER A 365 4.57 -15.18 29.46
N GLU A 366 4.50 -15.11 28.14
CA GLU A 366 4.10 -16.18 27.21
C GLU A 366 5.29 -16.68 26.37
N LYS A 367 5.11 -17.82 25.69
CA LYS A 367 6.13 -18.36 24.80
C LYS A 367 6.27 -17.47 23.56
N GLY A 368 7.51 -17.23 23.13
CA GLY A 368 7.83 -16.40 21.96
C GLY A 368 8.24 -14.98 22.32
N THR A 369 8.57 -14.19 21.30
CA THR A 369 8.90 -12.77 21.42
C THR A 369 7.62 -11.93 21.38
N PHE A 370 7.71 -10.70 21.87
CA PHE A 370 6.65 -9.70 21.73
C PHE A 370 7.29 -8.34 21.48
N GLN A 371 6.53 -7.42 20.89
CA GLN A 371 6.93 -6.02 20.76
C GLN A 371 5.82 -5.15 21.37
N GLY A 372 6.20 -4.29 22.30
CA GLY A 372 5.30 -3.32 22.95
C GLY A 372 5.64 -1.89 22.56
N SER A 373 4.75 -0.96 22.89
CA SER A 373 5.01 0.48 22.78
C SER A 373 5.22 1.09 24.16
N ILE A 374 6.18 1.99 24.22
CA ILE A 374 6.48 2.88 25.34
C ILE A 374 6.46 4.35 24.89
N ASP A 375 5.97 4.62 23.68
CA ASP A 375 5.99 5.95 23.08
C ASP A 375 5.10 6.93 23.85
N ASN A 376 5.69 8.05 24.25
CA ASN A 376 5.01 9.15 24.92
C ASN A 376 5.69 10.47 24.51
N ALA A 377 5.02 11.25 23.68
CA ALA A 377 5.59 12.46 23.09
C ALA A 377 5.87 13.57 24.13
N ASP A 378 5.10 13.62 25.22
CA ASP A 378 5.20 14.68 26.24
C ASP A 378 6.25 14.34 27.33
N ASP A 379 6.50 13.05 27.57
CA ASP A 379 7.46 12.56 28.56
C ASP A 379 8.19 11.30 28.06
N PRO A 380 9.12 11.45 27.09
CA PRO A 380 9.81 10.31 26.50
C PRO A 380 10.72 9.61 27.51
N ILE A 381 10.91 8.30 27.32
CA ILE A 381 11.93 7.52 28.04
C ILE A 381 13.28 7.71 27.33
N THR A 382 14.33 7.99 28.10
CA THR A 382 15.66 8.38 27.60
C THR A 382 16.69 7.25 27.67
N ILE A 383 16.32 6.09 28.24
CA ILE A 383 17.15 4.88 28.29
C ILE A 383 16.64 3.80 27.32
N PRO A 384 17.51 2.91 26.82
CA PRO A 384 17.09 1.81 25.95
C PRO A 384 16.14 0.83 26.66
N VAL A 385 15.12 0.38 25.94
CA VAL A 385 14.10 -0.57 26.42
C VAL A 385 13.86 -1.62 25.34
N ALA A 386 14.04 -2.88 25.71
CA ALA A 386 13.82 -4.01 24.82
C ALA A 386 13.01 -5.10 25.50
N SER A 387 12.26 -5.88 24.72
CA SER A 387 11.68 -7.14 25.16
C SER A 387 12.63 -8.30 24.89
N ILE A 388 12.51 -9.32 25.75
CA ILE A 388 13.21 -10.60 25.63
C ILE A 388 12.21 -11.77 25.76
N SER A 389 12.62 -12.95 25.32
CA SER A 389 11.83 -14.16 25.45
C SER A 389 11.55 -14.50 26.92
N LYS A 390 10.51 -15.29 27.17
CA LYS A 390 10.22 -15.81 28.51
C LYS A 390 11.38 -16.65 29.03
N GLU A 391 11.94 -17.49 28.15
CA GLU A 391 13.03 -18.40 28.47
C GLU A 391 14.31 -17.65 28.87
N ASP A 392 14.63 -16.53 28.20
CA ASP A 392 15.80 -15.71 28.53
C ASP A 392 15.56 -14.85 29.78
N GLY A 393 14.34 -14.34 29.97
CA GLY A 393 13.97 -13.61 31.17
C GLY A 393 14.09 -14.45 32.44
N GLN A 394 13.57 -15.67 32.41
CA GLN A 394 13.69 -16.61 33.53
C GLN A 394 15.15 -16.98 33.82
N TRP A 395 15.94 -17.19 32.76
CA TRP A 395 17.36 -17.48 32.91
C TRP A 395 18.13 -16.30 33.52
N LEU A 396 17.87 -15.06 33.08
CA LEU A 396 18.48 -13.85 33.63
C LEU A 396 18.11 -13.65 35.11
N GLN A 397 16.85 -13.92 35.48
CA GLN A 397 16.41 -13.85 36.87
C GLN A 397 17.18 -14.83 37.75
N GLN A 398 17.32 -16.09 37.32
CA GLN A 398 18.09 -17.09 38.06
C GLN A 398 19.57 -16.69 38.17
N MET A 399 20.18 -16.20 37.09
CA MET A 399 21.59 -15.82 37.08
C MET A 399 21.88 -14.57 37.91
N ALA A 400 20.92 -13.65 38.05
CA ALA A 400 21.03 -12.48 38.92
C ALA A 400 21.15 -12.88 40.41
N GLU A 401 20.47 -13.96 40.82
CA GLU A 401 20.54 -14.49 42.19
C GLU A 401 21.84 -15.25 42.47
N GLU A 402 22.38 -15.95 41.48
CA GLU A 402 23.49 -16.90 41.63
C GLU A 402 24.88 -16.31 41.33
N SER A 403 24.97 -15.21 40.58
CA SER A 403 26.24 -14.69 40.06
C SER A 403 26.24 -13.18 39.78
N THR A 404 27.43 -12.58 39.66
CA THR A 404 27.56 -11.24 39.07
C THR A 404 27.61 -11.35 37.54
N LEU A 405 26.49 -11.71 36.92
CA LEU A 405 26.39 -11.81 35.47
C LEU A 405 26.73 -10.46 34.83
N GLN A 406 27.59 -10.49 33.82
CA GLN A 406 27.92 -9.33 32.99
C GLN A 406 27.48 -9.63 31.57
N LEU A 407 26.60 -8.78 31.05
CA LEU A 407 26.14 -8.88 29.68
C LEU A 407 26.93 -7.90 28.82
N GLU A 408 27.41 -8.39 27.69
CA GLU A 408 28.00 -7.57 26.63
C GLU A 408 26.95 -7.35 25.55
N THR A 409 26.79 -6.12 25.09
CA THR A 409 26.02 -5.89 23.87
C THR A 409 26.90 -6.24 22.68
N GLN A 410 26.47 -7.23 21.92
CA GLN A 410 27.06 -7.55 20.63
C GLN A 410 26.04 -7.28 19.53
N TYR A 411 26.54 -7.12 18.31
CA TYR A 411 25.70 -6.79 17.17
C TYR A 411 25.74 -7.95 16.19
N LYS A 412 24.56 -8.41 15.81
CA LYS A 412 24.41 -9.34 14.71
C LYS A 412 23.95 -8.56 13.49
N GLU A 413 24.66 -8.70 12.39
CA GLU A 413 24.16 -8.21 11.11
C GLU A 413 22.95 -9.05 10.71
N LEU A 414 21.79 -8.42 10.71
CA LEU A 414 20.63 -8.93 9.99
C LEU A 414 20.79 -8.47 8.54
N PRO A 415 20.85 -9.39 7.57
CA PRO A 415 20.92 -9.02 6.17
C PRO A 415 19.64 -8.27 5.77
N ALA A 416 19.70 -7.56 4.64
CA ALA A 416 18.50 -6.97 4.05
C ALA A 416 17.44 -8.06 3.80
N SER A 417 16.18 -7.73 4.04
CA SER A 417 15.05 -8.64 3.91
C SER A 417 13.88 -7.97 3.22
N VAL A 418 12.86 -8.75 2.84
CA VAL A 418 11.55 -8.17 2.55
C VAL A 418 10.97 -7.62 3.85
N ALA A 419 10.39 -6.42 3.80
CA ALA A 419 9.76 -5.83 4.98
C ALA A 419 8.52 -6.65 5.38
N ASP A 420 8.36 -6.93 6.67
CA ASP A 420 7.29 -7.81 7.16
C ASP A 420 5.89 -7.30 6.79
N PHE A 421 5.68 -5.98 6.81
CA PHE A 421 4.43 -5.36 6.41
C PHE A 421 4.17 -5.44 4.90
N SER A 422 5.19 -5.67 4.06
CA SER A 422 5.01 -5.65 2.60
C SER A 422 4.00 -6.72 2.20
N SER A 423 2.87 -6.28 1.62
CA SER A 423 1.83 -7.18 1.13
C SER A 423 2.38 -8.19 0.14
N ARG A 424 1.78 -9.38 0.14
CA ARG A 424 2.21 -10.56 -0.62
C ARG A 424 1.11 -11.02 -1.56
N GLY A 425 1.49 -11.51 -2.72
CA GLY A 425 0.58 -12.22 -3.62
C GLY A 425 0.21 -13.61 -3.09
N PRO A 426 -0.30 -14.50 -3.95
CA PRO A 426 -0.69 -14.23 -5.34
C PRO A 426 -1.94 -13.33 -5.44
N VAL A 427 -2.29 -12.96 -6.68
CA VAL A 427 -3.59 -12.34 -6.95
C VAL A 427 -4.69 -13.41 -7.02
N THR A 428 -5.85 -13.18 -6.38
CA THR A 428 -6.84 -14.27 -6.12
C THR A 428 -7.56 -14.86 -7.34
N ILE A 429 -7.62 -14.16 -8.48
CA ILE A 429 -8.39 -14.61 -9.66
C ILE A 429 -7.50 -15.08 -10.81
N ASN A 430 -6.58 -14.22 -11.24
CA ASN A 430 -5.65 -14.50 -12.35
C ASN A 430 -4.40 -15.25 -11.88
N TRP A 431 -4.15 -15.34 -10.57
CA TRP A 431 -2.98 -15.97 -9.97
C TRP A 431 -1.66 -15.34 -10.42
N ASP A 432 -1.70 -14.05 -10.74
CA ASP A 432 -0.50 -13.31 -11.11
C ASP A 432 0.43 -13.19 -9.90
N ILE A 433 1.74 -13.16 -10.18
CA ILE A 433 2.78 -12.96 -9.19
C ILE A 433 2.87 -11.47 -8.92
N LYS A 434 2.62 -11.08 -7.67
CA LYS A 434 2.78 -9.71 -7.16
C LYS A 434 3.49 -9.78 -5.79
N PRO A 435 4.38 -8.85 -5.44
CA PRO A 435 4.80 -7.68 -6.24
C PRO A 435 5.56 -8.06 -7.51
N ASP A 436 5.76 -7.12 -8.44
CA ASP A 436 6.60 -7.36 -9.64
C ASP A 436 8.09 -7.25 -9.34
N VAL A 437 8.45 -6.29 -8.48
CA VAL A 437 9.81 -5.99 -8.02
C VAL A 437 9.79 -5.48 -6.58
N LEU A 438 10.96 -5.45 -5.97
CA LEU A 438 11.21 -4.87 -4.66
C LEU A 438 12.03 -3.59 -4.77
N ALA A 439 11.76 -2.65 -3.86
CA ALA A 439 12.53 -1.44 -3.67
C ALA A 439 12.59 -1.05 -2.19
N PRO A 440 13.51 -0.15 -1.79
CA PRO A 440 13.64 0.32 -0.41
C PRO A 440 12.34 0.95 0.10
N GLY A 441 11.81 0.44 1.21
CA GLY A 441 10.56 0.94 1.78
C GLY A 441 10.56 1.11 3.29
N THR A 442 11.71 1.05 3.96
CA THR A 442 11.78 1.26 5.42
C THR A 442 12.84 2.28 5.79
N ASN A 443 12.50 3.14 6.75
CA ASN A 443 13.35 4.24 7.21
C ASN A 443 13.81 5.18 6.07
N ILE A 444 12.92 5.44 5.11
CA ILE A 444 13.22 6.26 3.93
C ILE A 444 13.09 7.73 4.29
N MET A 445 14.19 8.47 4.25
CA MET A 445 14.19 9.92 4.42
C MET A 445 13.66 10.61 3.16
N SER A 446 12.75 11.57 3.33
CA SER A 446 12.29 12.44 2.24
C SER A 446 11.69 13.74 2.77
N SER A 447 11.33 14.64 1.86
CA SER A 447 10.66 15.91 2.14
C SER A 447 9.26 15.72 2.72
N VAL A 448 8.89 16.53 3.70
CA VAL A 448 7.52 16.70 4.21
C VAL A 448 7.24 18.19 4.32
N PRO A 449 5.97 18.63 4.44
CA PRO A 449 5.69 20.05 4.64
C PRO A 449 6.49 20.61 5.83
N GLY A 450 7.32 21.62 5.55
CA GLY A 450 8.18 22.29 6.54
C GLY A 450 9.50 21.60 6.90
N GLY A 451 9.88 20.48 6.29
CA GLY A 451 11.17 19.83 6.56
C GLY A 451 11.28 18.41 6.01
N TYR A 452 11.84 17.49 6.80
CA TYR A 452 12.13 16.13 6.36
C TYR A 452 11.69 15.11 7.39
N GLN A 453 11.32 13.90 6.94
CA GLN A 453 10.96 12.82 7.86
C GLN A 453 11.27 11.46 7.25
N ALA A 454 11.73 10.53 8.10
CA ALA A 454 11.86 9.13 7.71
C ALA A 454 10.50 8.43 7.83
N LEU A 455 10.05 7.78 6.76
CA LEU A 455 8.82 6.98 6.73
C LEU A 455 9.12 5.54 6.27
N GLN A 456 8.12 4.68 6.43
CA GLN A 456 8.16 3.31 5.97
C GLN A 456 6.83 2.92 5.35
N GLY A 457 6.87 2.08 4.32
CA GLY A 457 5.73 1.62 3.58
C GLY A 457 6.12 1.22 2.16
N THR A 458 5.30 0.39 1.52
CA THR A 458 5.39 0.19 0.06
C THR A 458 5.13 1.49 -0.70
N SER A 459 4.43 2.44 -0.08
CA SER A 459 4.28 3.83 -0.52
C SER A 459 5.60 4.58 -0.71
N MET A 460 6.65 4.22 0.03
CA MET A 460 8.00 4.77 -0.14
C MET A 460 8.84 3.93 -1.12
N ALA A 461 8.52 2.65 -1.30
CA ALA A 461 9.19 1.79 -2.28
C ALA A 461 8.79 2.13 -3.73
N ALA A 462 7.51 2.35 -3.99
CA ALA A 462 6.98 2.71 -5.30
C ALA A 462 7.68 3.93 -5.95
N PRO A 463 7.87 5.08 -5.27
CA PRO A 463 8.53 6.23 -5.87
C PRO A 463 10.01 6.00 -6.22
N HIS A 464 10.71 5.07 -5.56
CA HIS A 464 12.06 4.70 -5.99
C HIS A 464 12.03 4.06 -7.39
N VAL A 465 11.05 3.18 -7.65
CA VAL A 465 10.86 2.56 -8.97
C VAL A 465 10.42 3.60 -10.00
N ALA A 466 9.54 4.54 -9.63
CA ALA A 466 9.14 5.63 -10.52
C ALA A 466 10.33 6.51 -10.94
N GLY A 467 11.20 6.86 -9.98
CA GLY A 467 12.46 7.54 -10.26
C GLY A 467 13.39 6.72 -11.17
N ALA A 468 13.57 5.42 -10.88
CA ALA A 468 14.38 4.53 -11.72
C ALA A 468 13.87 4.46 -13.17
N ILE A 469 12.55 4.36 -13.37
CA ILE A 469 11.93 4.40 -14.71
C ILE A 469 12.19 5.74 -15.40
N ALA A 470 12.21 6.85 -14.68
CA ALA A 470 12.59 8.15 -15.25
C ALA A 470 14.05 8.19 -15.71
N LEU A 471 14.98 7.63 -14.93
CA LEU A 471 16.38 7.47 -15.36
C LEU A 471 16.49 6.61 -16.63
N MET A 472 15.74 5.51 -16.69
CA MET A 472 15.73 4.60 -17.82
C MET A 472 15.14 5.25 -19.09
N LYS A 473 14.08 6.06 -18.95
CA LYS A 473 13.48 6.80 -20.07
C LYS A 473 14.40 7.91 -20.60
N GLU A 474 15.18 8.56 -19.75
CA GLU A 474 16.23 9.49 -20.20
C GLU A 474 17.33 8.74 -20.97
N ALA A 475 17.75 7.57 -20.46
CA ALA A 475 18.79 6.76 -21.08
C ALA A 475 18.37 6.13 -22.42
N HIS A 476 17.11 5.71 -22.51
CA HIS A 476 16.53 4.99 -23.65
C HIS A 476 15.18 5.59 -24.06
N PRO A 477 15.16 6.78 -24.67
CA PRO A 477 13.91 7.45 -25.06
C PRO A 477 13.10 6.68 -26.12
N ASP A 478 13.76 5.77 -26.85
CA ASP A 478 13.12 4.95 -27.89
C ASP A 478 12.54 3.63 -27.36
N TRP A 479 12.78 3.27 -26.09
CA TRP A 479 12.22 2.04 -25.52
C TRP A 479 10.74 2.20 -25.19
N SER A 480 9.96 1.17 -25.51
CA SER A 480 8.58 1.08 -25.04
C SER A 480 8.52 0.87 -23.53
N ASN A 481 7.37 1.14 -22.91
CA ASN A 481 7.19 0.85 -21.48
C ASN A 481 7.36 -0.65 -21.17
N ASP A 482 6.96 -1.54 -22.09
CA ASP A 482 7.14 -2.98 -21.92
C ASP A 482 8.63 -3.34 -21.92
N GLN A 483 9.46 -2.67 -22.73
CA GLN A 483 10.92 -2.85 -22.71
C GLN A 483 11.55 -2.28 -21.44
N ILE A 484 11.13 -1.10 -20.98
CA ILE A 484 11.61 -0.49 -19.74
C ILE A 484 11.27 -1.38 -18.53
N ILE A 485 10.01 -1.79 -18.39
CA ILE A 485 9.55 -2.67 -17.31
C ILE A 485 10.19 -4.06 -17.45
N GLY A 486 10.29 -4.59 -18.66
CA GLY A 486 10.94 -5.86 -18.96
C GLY A 486 12.42 -5.85 -18.56
N ALA A 487 13.17 -4.80 -18.89
CA ALA A 487 14.57 -4.65 -18.51
C ALA A 487 14.70 -4.59 -16.98
N LEU A 488 13.89 -3.76 -16.32
CA LEU A 488 13.88 -3.64 -14.86
C LEU A 488 13.63 -4.98 -14.16
N LYS A 489 12.65 -5.77 -14.64
CA LYS A 489 12.35 -7.11 -14.11
C LYS A 489 13.43 -8.13 -14.46
N THR A 490 14.02 -8.05 -15.66
CA THR A 490 15.06 -8.98 -16.15
C THR A 490 16.35 -8.87 -15.36
N THR A 491 16.71 -7.65 -14.94
CA THR A 491 17.96 -7.37 -14.24
C THR A 491 17.79 -7.27 -12.72
N ALA A 492 16.58 -7.44 -12.21
CA ALA A 492 16.33 -7.50 -10.78
C ALA A 492 17.08 -8.67 -10.14
N TRP A 493 17.72 -8.43 -9.00
CA TRP A 493 18.47 -9.47 -8.30
C TRP A 493 17.58 -10.16 -7.27
N LYS A 494 17.63 -11.49 -7.29
CA LYS A 494 16.83 -12.32 -6.38
C LYS A 494 17.36 -12.21 -4.95
N MET A 495 16.49 -11.81 -4.03
CA MET A 495 16.75 -11.79 -2.61
C MET A 495 16.74 -13.20 -2.00
N GLU A 496 17.65 -13.43 -1.06
CA GLU A 496 17.74 -14.65 -0.27
C GLU A 496 17.68 -14.30 1.22
N GLN A 497 16.98 -15.12 1.99
CA GLN A 497 16.85 -15.02 3.44
C GLN A 497 17.12 -16.40 4.05
N ASP A 498 17.96 -16.47 5.07
CA ASP A 498 18.38 -17.73 5.73
C ASP A 498 18.93 -18.78 4.74
N ASN A 499 19.74 -18.35 3.77
CA ASN A 499 20.29 -19.18 2.67
C ASN A 499 19.21 -19.85 1.79
N LYS A 500 18.01 -19.27 1.74
CA LYS A 500 16.91 -19.71 0.86
C LYS A 500 16.43 -18.54 0.02
N ALA A 501 16.11 -18.83 -1.24
CA ALA A 501 15.43 -17.88 -2.10
C ALA A 501 14.10 -17.45 -1.46
N VAL A 502 13.87 -16.15 -1.37
CA VAL A 502 12.55 -15.61 -0.98
C VAL A 502 11.51 -16.05 -2.04
N ALA A 503 10.28 -16.30 -1.61
CA ALA A 503 9.22 -16.77 -2.50
C ALA A 503 8.88 -15.71 -3.58
N PRO A 504 8.60 -16.10 -4.84
CA PRO A 504 8.15 -15.18 -5.88
C PRO A 504 7.01 -14.23 -5.48
N ILE A 505 6.02 -14.72 -4.72
CA ILE A 505 4.89 -13.88 -4.24
C ILE A 505 5.28 -12.80 -3.22
N MET A 506 6.52 -12.81 -2.74
CA MET A 506 7.05 -11.81 -1.82
C MET A 506 7.99 -10.83 -2.50
N GLN A 507 8.70 -11.25 -3.56
CA GLN A 507 9.76 -10.44 -4.18
C GLN A 507 9.57 -10.16 -5.68
N GLY A 508 8.59 -10.78 -6.32
CA GLY A 508 8.44 -10.73 -7.76
C GLY A 508 9.66 -11.26 -8.47
N SER A 509 10.26 -10.40 -9.30
CA SER A 509 11.50 -10.68 -10.04
C SER A 509 12.76 -10.43 -9.20
N GLY A 510 12.62 -9.77 -8.04
CA GLY A 510 13.72 -9.41 -7.15
C GLY A 510 13.79 -7.93 -6.85
N VAL A 511 14.90 -7.50 -6.26
CA VAL A 511 15.17 -6.08 -5.98
C VAL A 511 15.68 -5.40 -7.24
N MET A 512 15.12 -4.23 -7.55
CA MET A 512 15.51 -3.47 -8.73
C MET A 512 16.96 -2.97 -8.67
N ASP A 513 17.57 -2.80 -9.84
CA ASP A 513 18.89 -2.18 -10.03
C ASP A 513 18.85 -1.30 -11.29
N PRO A 514 18.76 0.04 -11.13
CA PRO A 514 18.62 0.97 -12.26
C PRO A 514 19.81 0.93 -13.23
N GLU A 515 21.05 0.82 -12.75
CA GLU A 515 22.23 0.78 -13.62
C GLU A 515 22.26 -0.49 -14.46
N SER A 516 21.97 -1.65 -13.84
CA SER A 516 21.87 -2.91 -14.58
C SER A 516 20.73 -2.86 -15.60
N ALA A 517 19.58 -2.29 -15.24
CA ALA A 517 18.41 -2.18 -16.12
C ALA A 517 18.68 -1.26 -17.33
N ILE A 518 19.37 -0.13 -17.13
CA ILE A 518 19.81 0.77 -18.21
C ILE A 518 20.80 0.07 -19.14
N ASN A 519 21.71 -0.74 -18.60
CA ASN A 519 22.72 -1.45 -19.39
C ASN A 519 22.26 -2.84 -19.85
N ALA A 520 20.95 -3.14 -19.76
CA ALA A 520 20.41 -4.44 -20.12
C ALA A 520 20.66 -4.75 -21.59
N THR A 521 21.44 -5.81 -21.84
CA THR A 521 21.75 -6.29 -23.19
C THR A 521 20.81 -7.41 -23.65
N THR A 522 20.00 -7.94 -22.74
CA THR A 522 18.89 -8.87 -23.01
C THR A 522 17.69 -8.35 -22.23
N ILE A 523 16.53 -8.29 -22.89
CA ILE A 523 15.26 -7.88 -22.27
C ILE A 523 14.29 -9.04 -22.40
N ILE A 524 13.73 -9.48 -21.27
CA ILE A 524 12.66 -10.47 -21.22
C ILE A 524 11.37 -9.70 -20.91
N ASN A 525 10.45 -9.64 -21.87
CA ASN A 525 9.18 -8.98 -21.65
C ASN A 525 8.33 -9.88 -20.74
N ASP A 526 7.97 -9.36 -19.57
CA ASP A 526 7.25 -10.04 -18.50
C ASP A 526 7.84 -11.42 -18.11
N PRO A 527 8.95 -11.46 -17.34
CA PRO A 527 9.62 -12.70 -16.96
C PRO A 527 8.81 -13.61 -16.02
N ALA A 528 7.68 -13.14 -15.49
CA ALA A 528 6.85 -13.89 -14.54
C ALA A 528 5.95 -14.91 -15.25
N LEU A 529 6.05 -16.17 -14.85
CA LEU A 529 5.35 -17.31 -15.45
C LEU A 529 4.21 -17.79 -14.54
N ALA A 530 3.09 -17.06 -14.54
CA ALA A 530 1.86 -17.45 -13.84
C ALA A 530 0.98 -18.36 -14.71
N TYR A 531 0.91 -19.66 -14.39
CA TYR A 531 0.12 -20.67 -15.13
C TYR A 531 -1.33 -20.82 -14.62
N GLY A 532 -1.68 -20.14 -13.52
CA GLY A 532 -2.99 -20.24 -12.89
C GLY A 532 -3.29 -21.62 -12.30
N LYS A 533 -4.58 -21.92 -12.18
CA LYS A 533 -5.10 -23.13 -11.52
C LYS A 533 -5.21 -24.34 -12.45
N PHE A 534 -4.64 -25.47 -12.05
CA PHE A 534 -4.80 -26.78 -12.68
C PHE A 534 -5.87 -27.57 -11.93
N THR A 535 -6.92 -28.01 -12.62
CA THR A 535 -8.12 -28.58 -11.97
C THR A 535 -8.37 -30.04 -12.33
N THR A 536 -7.76 -30.54 -13.40
CA THR A 536 -7.96 -31.92 -13.86
C THR A 536 -6.82 -32.83 -13.45
N TYR A 537 -7.01 -34.16 -13.54
CA TYR A 537 -5.98 -35.14 -13.18
C TYR A 537 -4.65 -34.92 -13.93
N ARG A 538 -4.73 -34.57 -15.21
CA ARG A 538 -3.57 -34.27 -16.06
C ARG A 538 -3.92 -33.12 -16.99
N GLU A 539 -3.18 -32.03 -16.87
CA GLU A 539 -3.39 -30.81 -17.63
C GLU A 539 -2.03 -30.19 -17.98
N GLU A 540 -1.96 -29.54 -19.14
CA GLU A 540 -0.76 -28.86 -19.63
C GLU A 540 -1.13 -27.45 -20.06
N LYS A 541 -0.32 -26.48 -19.66
CA LYS A 541 -0.46 -25.08 -20.04
C LYS A 541 0.86 -24.55 -20.59
N THR A 542 0.79 -23.67 -21.59
CA THR A 542 1.95 -23.08 -22.23
C THR A 542 1.89 -21.56 -22.15
N LYS A 543 3.00 -20.92 -21.79
CA LYS A 543 3.21 -19.48 -21.84
C LYS A 543 4.24 -19.13 -22.91
N GLN A 544 4.07 -17.99 -23.57
CA GLN A 544 5.04 -17.45 -24.51
C GLN A 544 5.89 -16.41 -23.79
N LEU A 545 7.20 -16.64 -23.74
CA LEU A 545 8.16 -15.69 -23.20
C LEU A 545 8.81 -14.94 -24.37
N PHE A 546 8.77 -13.61 -24.36
CA PHE A 546 9.36 -12.79 -25.41
C PHE A 546 10.73 -12.29 -24.97
N ILE A 547 11.77 -12.64 -25.74
CA ILE A 547 13.16 -12.33 -25.41
C ILE A 547 13.73 -11.50 -26.55
N THR A 548 14.26 -10.33 -26.22
CA THR A 548 14.92 -9.42 -27.15
C THR A 548 16.40 -9.35 -26.84
N ASN A 549 17.23 -9.53 -27.88
CA ASN A 549 18.64 -9.22 -27.82
C ASN A 549 18.86 -7.73 -28.10
N GLN A 550 19.21 -6.98 -27.06
CA GLN A 550 19.40 -5.53 -27.12
C GLN A 550 20.86 -5.13 -27.45
N SER A 551 21.79 -6.09 -27.55
CA SER A 551 23.18 -5.80 -27.93
C SER A 551 23.40 -5.76 -29.44
N ASP A 552 24.62 -5.37 -29.81
CA ASP A 552 25.16 -5.39 -31.17
C ASP A 552 25.81 -6.74 -31.55
N GLU A 553 25.78 -7.71 -30.65
CA GLU A 553 26.35 -9.05 -30.83
C GLU A 553 25.28 -10.13 -30.88
N THR A 554 25.58 -11.26 -31.55
CA THR A 554 24.67 -12.40 -31.57
C THR A 554 24.76 -13.18 -30.26
N LYS A 555 23.62 -13.41 -29.60
CA LYS A 555 23.54 -14.06 -28.29
C LYS A 555 22.93 -15.45 -28.35
N SER A 556 23.36 -16.32 -27.44
CA SER A 556 22.89 -17.70 -27.34
C SER A 556 22.28 -17.97 -25.98
N TYR A 557 21.07 -18.51 -25.96
CA TYR A 557 20.28 -18.74 -24.76
C TYR A 557 20.00 -20.23 -24.56
N THR A 558 20.07 -20.68 -23.31
CA THR A 558 19.72 -22.06 -22.90
C THR A 558 18.97 -22.03 -21.58
N PHE A 559 18.03 -22.95 -21.37
CA PHE A 559 17.38 -23.11 -20.08
C PHE A 559 18.06 -24.19 -19.25
N THR A 560 18.32 -23.90 -17.98
CA THR A 560 18.76 -24.92 -17.02
C THR A 560 17.57 -25.84 -16.70
N ILE A 561 17.80 -27.15 -16.83
CA ILE A 561 16.77 -28.17 -16.56
C ILE A 561 16.48 -28.20 -15.05
N PRO A 562 15.23 -27.96 -14.62
CA PRO A 562 14.87 -28.02 -13.21
C PRO A 562 15.04 -29.42 -12.63
N LYS A 563 15.25 -29.51 -11.31
CA LYS A 563 15.28 -30.80 -10.60
C LYS A 563 13.94 -31.52 -10.80
N LYS A 564 14.00 -32.83 -11.05
CA LYS A 564 12.80 -33.65 -11.23
C LYS A 564 11.97 -33.66 -9.94
N GLN A 565 10.68 -33.34 -10.08
CA GLN A 565 9.69 -33.36 -9.01
C GLN A 565 8.52 -34.26 -9.43
N GLY A 566 7.91 -34.96 -8.47
CA GLY A 566 6.73 -35.78 -8.74
C GLY A 566 5.59 -34.91 -9.29
N GLY A 567 4.86 -35.40 -10.28
CA GLY A 567 3.73 -34.68 -10.87
C GLY A 567 4.04 -33.42 -11.70
N ILE A 568 5.28 -32.95 -11.79
CA ILE A 568 5.67 -31.77 -12.58
C ILE A 568 6.53 -32.19 -13.78
N GLN A 569 6.14 -31.74 -14.96
CA GLN A 569 6.93 -31.90 -16.19
C GLN A 569 7.03 -30.57 -16.94
N TRP A 570 8.25 -30.08 -17.07
CA TRP A 570 8.59 -28.90 -17.86
C TRP A 570 8.96 -29.29 -19.29
N SER A 571 8.40 -28.57 -20.27
CA SER A 571 8.87 -28.56 -21.66
C SER A 571 9.52 -27.21 -21.93
N LEU A 572 10.86 -27.21 -21.98
CA LEU A 572 11.67 -26.02 -22.21
C LEU A 572 12.26 -26.06 -23.62
N PRO A 573 12.45 -24.91 -24.28
CA PRO A 573 13.06 -24.85 -25.61
C PRO A 573 14.49 -25.41 -25.59
N GLN A 574 14.91 -25.99 -26.71
CA GLN A 574 16.33 -26.24 -26.96
C GLN A 574 17.09 -24.91 -27.08
N ARG A 575 18.42 -24.98 -26.96
CA ARG A 575 19.32 -23.84 -27.18
C ARG A 575 18.94 -23.08 -28.46
N PHE A 576 18.84 -21.77 -28.36
CA PHE A 576 18.57 -20.89 -29.49
C PHE A 576 19.47 -19.66 -29.50
N VAL A 577 19.49 -18.97 -30.63
CA VAL A 577 20.35 -17.81 -30.88
C VAL A 577 19.48 -16.66 -31.38
N LEU A 578 19.79 -15.44 -30.93
CA LEU A 578 19.18 -14.19 -31.40
C LEU A 578 20.26 -13.26 -31.96
N LYS A 579 20.02 -12.73 -33.15
CA LYS A 579 20.83 -11.67 -33.74
C LYS A 579 20.63 -10.33 -33.01
N PRO A 580 21.50 -9.33 -33.23
CA PRO A 580 21.29 -7.98 -32.71
C PRO A 580 19.90 -7.45 -33.05
N GLY A 581 19.17 -6.96 -32.04
CA GLY A 581 17.81 -6.43 -32.16
C GLY A 581 16.71 -7.46 -32.46
N GLU A 582 17.03 -8.76 -32.52
CA GLU A 582 16.03 -9.80 -32.78
C GLU A 582 15.23 -10.09 -31.51
N GLU A 583 13.90 -10.05 -31.64
CA GLU A 583 12.96 -10.56 -30.64
C GLU A 583 12.47 -11.95 -31.04
N LYS A 584 12.31 -12.84 -30.05
CA LYS A 584 11.75 -14.17 -30.24
C LYS A 584 10.77 -14.54 -29.14
N ALA A 585 9.61 -15.04 -29.56
CA ALA A 585 8.66 -15.73 -28.69
C ALA A 585 9.09 -17.19 -28.47
N VAL A 586 9.18 -17.59 -27.21
CA VAL A 586 9.69 -18.88 -26.77
C VAL A 586 8.63 -19.59 -25.90
N PRO A 587 8.16 -20.79 -26.30
CA PRO A 587 7.14 -21.50 -25.54
C PRO A 587 7.75 -22.18 -24.31
N ILE A 588 7.15 -21.94 -23.15
CA ILE A 588 7.46 -22.64 -21.89
C ILE A 588 6.19 -23.37 -21.47
N SER A 589 6.23 -24.71 -21.46
CA SER A 589 5.06 -25.54 -21.11
C SER A 589 5.27 -26.24 -19.77
N LEU A 590 4.18 -26.28 -19.00
CA LEU A 590 4.09 -26.94 -17.71
C LEU A 590 2.95 -27.96 -17.76
N ALA A 591 3.29 -29.24 -17.62
CA ALA A 591 2.35 -30.32 -17.46
C ALA A 591 2.32 -30.81 -16.00
N ILE A 592 1.11 -30.92 -15.46
CA ILE A 592 0.84 -31.29 -14.07
C ILE A 592 0.08 -32.60 -14.01
N THR A 593 0.47 -33.49 -13.10
CA THR A 593 -0.31 -34.67 -12.69
C THR A 593 -0.74 -34.51 -11.24
N SER A 594 -1.95 -33.97 -11.03
CA SER A 594 -2.36 -33.39 -9.74
C SER A 594 -2.25 -34.33 -8.54
N LYS A 595 -2.55 -35.62 -8.70
CA LYS A 595 -2.47 -36.59 -7.58
C LYS A 595 -1.06 -36.90 -7.08
N GLN A 596 -0.02 -36.45 -7.78
CA GLN A 596 1.38 -36.63 -7.36
C GLN A 596 1.96 -35.37 -6.72
N LEU A 597 1.13 -34.33 -6.53
CA LEU A 597 1.49 -33.04 -5.96
C LEU A 597 0.53 -32.70 -4.83
N GLU A 598 1.04 -31.96 -3.85
CA GLU A 598 0.20 -31.38 -2.81
C GLU A 598 -0.76 -30.36 -3.42
N GLU A 599 -1.97 -30.26 -2.87
CA GLU A 599 -2.89 -29.18 -3.20
C GLU A 599 -2.33 -27.85 -2.69
N GLY A 600 -2.64 -26.74 -3.36
CA GLY A 600 -2.17 -25.42 -2.96
C GLY A 600 -1.31 -24.70 -4.00
N VAL A 601 -0.63 -23.66 -3.52
CA VAL A 601 0.26 -22.79 -4.31
C VAL A 601 1.61 -23.48 -4.50
N HIS A 602 2.04 -23.61 -5.76
CA HIS A 602 3.39 -24.05 -6.12
C HIS A 602 4.11 -22.93 -6.86
N GLN A 603 5.30 -22.58 -6.38
CA GLN A 603 6.07 -21.46 -6.91
C GLN A 603 7.57 -21.73 -6.83
N GLY A 604 8.33 -21.00 -7.63
CA GLY A 604 9.78 -21.12 -7.65
C GLY A 604 10.40 -20.34 -8.80
N TRP A 605 11.57 -20.80 -9.25
CA TRP A 605 12.37 -20.12 -10.26
C TRP A 605 12.79 -21.09 -11.35
N LEU A 606 12.56 -20.72 -12.61
CA LEU A 606 13.29 -21.26 -13.75
C LEU A 606 14.52 -20.42 -14.01
N THR A 607 15.48 -20.98 -14.72
CA THR A 607 16.76 -20.32 -15.00
C THR A 607 17.05 -20.39 -16.49
N MET A 608 17.28 -19.21 -17.08
CA MET A 608 17.77 -19.07 -18.44
C MET A 608 19.18 -18.49 -18.40
N ASP A 609 20.12 -19.16 -19.06
CA ASP A 609 21.52 -18.79 -19.11
C ASP A 609 21.86 -18.22 -20.50
N GLU A 610 22.67 -17.17 -20.50
CA GLU A 610 23.25 -16.49 -21.67
C GLU A 610 24.76 -16.35 -21.43
N GLY A 611 25.54 -17.35 -21.86
CA GLY A 611 26.96 -17.42 -21.49
C GLY A 611 27.10 -17.57 -19.97
N ASP A 612 27.76 -16.59 -19.34
CA ASP A 612 27.93 -16.53 -17.88
C ASP A 612 26.79 -15.75 -17.18
N ASN A 613 25.94 -15.05 -17.94
CA ASN A 613 24.80 -14.33 -17.40
C ASN A 613 23.64 -15.29 -17.10
N ARG A 614 22.99 -15.08 -15.97
CA ARG A 614 21.86 -15.90 -15.52
C ARG A 614 20.64 -15.04 -15.24
N TYR A 615 19.55 -15.38 -15.91
CA TYR A 615 18.24 -14.77 -15.71
C TYR A 615 17.32 -15.72 -14.95
N LEU A 616 16.67 -15.20 -13.92
CA LEU A 616 15.78 -15.95 -13.05
C LEU A 616 14.33 -15.61 -13.39
N LEU A 617 13.54 -16.63 -13.71
CA LEU A 617 12.16 -16.46 -14.14
C LEU A 617 11.25 -17.01 -13.05
N PRO A 618 10.56 -16.15 -12.27
CA PRO A 618 9.64 -16.62 -11.24
C PRO A 618 8.47 -17.34 -11.91
N TYR A 619 8.05 -18.48 -11.36
CA TYR A 619 6.86 -19.19 -11.81
C TYR A 619 5.89 -19.41 -10.65
N LEU A 620 4.60 -19.50 -11.00
CA LEU A 620 3.53 -19.84 -10.07
C LEU A 620 2.43 -20.65 -10.76
N PHE A 621 1.90 -21.64 -10.05
CA PHE A 621 0.68 -22.34 -10.40
C PHE A 621 -0.06 -22.84 -9.16
N ILE A 622 -1.36 -23.08 -9.29
CA ILE A 622 -2.19 -23.68 -8.24
C ILE A 622 -2.53 -25.11 -8.63
N ASN A 623 -2.31 -26.06 -7.74
CA ASN A 623 -2.75 -27.44 -7.93
C ASN A 623 -4.09 -27.66 -7.19
N GLN A 624 -5.16 -27.88 -7.95
CA GLN A 624 -6.54 -28.14 -7.52
C GLN A 624 -7.22 -27.01 -6.76
N THR A 625 -6.70 -26.58 -5.61
CA THR A 625 -7.26 -25.51 -4.78
C THR A 625 -6.14 -24.72 -4.08
N ALA A 626 -6.50 -23.57 -3.51
CA ALA A 626 -5.63 -22.75 -2.67
C ALA A 626 -6.44 -22.23 -1.49
N ASP A 627 -5.73 -21.85 -0.43
CA ASP A 627 -6.23 -21.25 0.81
C ASP A 627 -6.54 -19.74 0.66
N ASN A 628 -6.69 -19.27 -0.58
CA ASN A 628 -7.02 -17.87 -0.84
C ASN A 628 -8.38 -17.49 -0.26
N PRO A 629 -8.55 -16.24 0.20
CA PRO A 629 -9.86 -15.72 0.57
C PRO A 629 -10.86 -15.88 -0.58
N LYS A 630 -12.01 -16.47 -0.30
CA LYS A 630 -13.08 -16.66 -1.30
C LYS A 630 -14.00 -15.45 -1.41
N ALA A 631 -14.03 -14.65 -0.35
CA ALA A 631 -14.80 -13.41 -0.25
C ALA A 631 -13.97 -12.36 0.49
N MET A 632 -14.05 -11.11 0.05
CA MET A 632 -13.26 -9.99 0.56
C MET A 632 -14.03 -8.67 0.40
N GLY A 633 -13.54 -7.62 1.06
CA GLY A 633 -13.99 -6.25 0.80
C GLY A 633 -15.48 -6.04 1.04
N PHE A 634 -16.03 -6.60 2.12
CA PHE A 634 -17.41 -6.30 2.50
C PHE A 634 -17.50 -4.86 2.97
N GLU A 635 -18.08 -4.02 2.11
CA GLU A 635 -18.31 -2.62 2.41
C GLU A 635 -19.77 -2.37 2.69
N PHE A 636 -20.00 -1.44 3.59
CA PHE A 636 -21.33 -1.08 4.02
C PHE A 636 -21.35 0.40 4.37
N ALA A 637 -22.03 1.19 3.55
CA ALA A 637 -22.05 2.65 3.67
C ALA A 637 -23.44 3.22 3.42
N LEU A 638 -23.72 4.39 3.98
CA LEU A 638 -24.96 5.11 3.70
C LEU A 638 -25.04 5.37 2.19
N LYS A 639 -26.20 5.11 1.58
CA LYS A 639 -26.41 5.40 0.16
C LYS A 639 -26.24 6.91 -0.03
N PRO A 640 -25.39 7.35 -0.97
CA PRO A 640 -25.27 8.77 -1.27
C PRO A 640 -26.66 9.38 -1.53
N PHE A 641 -26.95 10.52 -0.90
CA PHE A 641 -28.23 11.28 -1.03
C PHE A 641 -29.49 10.59 -0.50
N SER A 642 -29.36 9.51 0.26
CA SER A 642 -30.48 8.87 0.94
C SER A 642 -30.21 8.77 2.42
N GLU A 643 -31.08 9.36 3.24
CA GLU A 643 -31.09 9.12 4.68
C GLU A 643 -31.79 7.79 5.04
N GLU A 644 -32.32 7.05 4.06
CA GLU A 644 -33.19 5.89 4.27
C GLU A 644 -32.62 4.56 3.72
N GLY A 645 -31.40 4.56 3.17
CA GLY A 645 -30.80 3.35 2.62
C GLY A 645 -29.28 3.31 2.71
N TYR A 646 -28.73 2.10 2.68
CA TYR A 646 -27.32 1.78 2.64
C TYR A 646 -27.00 1.02 1.36
N ILE A 647 -25.79 1.17 0.85
CA ILE A 647 -25.21 0.34 -0.20
C ILE A 647 -24.26 -0.65 0.47
N TYR A 648 -24.30 -1.90 0.02
CA TYR A 648 -23.26 -2.86 0.34
C TYR A 648 -22.51 -3.27 -0.92
N LYS A 649 -21.23 -3.64 -0.76
CA LYS A 649 -20.42 -4.28 -1.79
C LYS A 649 -19.71 -5.48 -1.20
N LEU A 650 -19.63 -6.56 -1.95
CA LEU A 650 -18.91 -7.79 -1.59
C LEU A 650 -18.15 -8.30 -2.80
N TYR A 651 -16.86 -8.53 -2.63
CA TYR A 651 -16.03 -9.09 -3.68
C TYR A 651 -15.87 -10.60 -3.50
N LEU A 652 -16.12 -11.39 -4.55
CA LEU A 652 -15.95 -12.84 -4.54
C LEU A 652 -14.84 -13.28 -5.51
N ALA A 653 -13.89 -14.07 -5.02
CA ALA A 653 -12.75 -14.56 -5.82
C ALA A 653 -13.10 -15.81 -6.66
N GLU A 654 -14.12 -16.57 -6.26
CA GLU A 654 -14.58 -17.77 -6.96
C GLU A 654 -16.12 -17.77 -7.11
N ASN A 655 -16.66 -18.71 -7.89
CA ASN A 655 -18.11 -18.86 -8.03
C ASN A 655 -18.71 -19.40 -6.73
N ALA A 656 -19.85 -18.85 -6.32
CA ALA A 656 -20.56 -19.26 -5.12
C ALA A 656 -22.06 -19.37 -5.39
N GLU A 657 -22.73 -20.26 -4.66
CA GLU A 657 -24.20 -20.44 -4.73
C GLU A 657 -24.91 -19.31 -3.99
N SER A 658 -24.38 -18.93 -2.83
CA SER A 658 -24.94 -17.86 -2.00
C SER A 658 -23.89 -17.22 -1.09
N ALA A 659 -24.21 -16.02 -0.61
CA ALA A 659 -23.46 -15.35 0.44
C ALA A 659 -24.41 -14.81 1.51
N LYS A 660 -23.99 -14.85 2.77
CA LYS A 660 -24.77 -14.44 3.93
C LYS A 660 -23.94 -13.57 4.85
N VAL A 661 -24.54 -12.54 5.42
CA VAL A 661 -23.89 -11.64 6.40
C VAL A 661 -24.70 -11.67 7.69
N ASP A 662 -24.09 -12.19 8.74
CA ASP A 662 -24.67 -12.26 10.09
C ASP A 662 -23.98 -11.24 11.00
N LEU A 663 -24.74 -10.54 11.83
CA LEU A 663 -24.22 -9.58 12.81
C LEU A 663 -24.20 -10.18 14.20
N TYR A 664 -23.16 -9.85 14.93
CA TYR A 664 -22.89 -10.24 16.30
C TYR A 664 -22.55 -9.01 17.12
N ASP A 665 -22.89 -9.03 18.40
CA ASP A 665 -22.40 -8.05 19.36
C ASP A 665 -20.87 -8.23 19.54
N PRO A 666 -20.05 -7.16 19.37
CA PRO A 666 -18.60 -7.29 19.32
C PRO A 666 -17.98 -7.70 20.66
N ASP A 667 -18.60 -7.33 21.79
CA ASP A 667 -18.07 -7.61 23.13
C ASP A 667 -18.44 -9.02 23.61
N SER A 668 -19.70 -9.41 23.42
CA SER A 668 -20.24 -10.69 23.91
C SER A 668 -20.18 -11.82 22.88
N LEU A 669 -19.92 -11.50 21.60
CA LEU A 669 -19.96 -12.42 20.46
C LEU A 669 -21.31 -13.13 20.30
N MET A 670 -22.37 -12.56 20.87
CA MET A 670 -23.71 -13.09 20.78
C MET A 670 -24.32 -12.73 19.42
N PHE A 671 -24.94 -13.72 18.77
CA PHE A 671 -25.65 -13.50 17.51
C PHE A 671 -26.80 -12.51 17.71
N GLU A 672 -26.83 -11.48 16.86
CA GLU A 672 -27.84 -10.43 16.88
C GLU A 672 -28.89 -10.67 15.80
N ARG A 673 -28.48 -10.67 14.53
CA ARG A 673 -29.38 -10.85 13.39
C ARG A 673 -28.65 -11.24 12.12
N ASN A 674 -29.39 -11.78 11.16
CA ASN A 674 -28.96 -11.79 9.77
C ASN A 674 -29.19 -10.40 9.16
N LEU A 675 -28.15 -9.81 8.57
CA LEU A 675 -28.23 -8.53 7.87
C LEU A 675 -28.59 -8.70 6.40
N LEU A 676 -28.00 -9.70 5.76
CA LEU A 676 -28.10 -9.90 4.32
C LEU A 676 -28.00 -11.38 3.97
N GLU A 677 -28.78 -11.80 2.97
CA GLU A 677 -28.67 -13.09 2.31
C GLU A 677 -28.78 -12.83 0.80
N LEU A 678 -27.81 -13.36 0.05
CA LEU A 678 -27.68 -13.21 -1.39
C LEU A 678 -27.82 -14.57 -2.04
N ASP A 679 -28.92 -14.76 -2.74
CA ASP A 679 -29.14 -15.90 -3.62
C ASP A 679 -28.57 -15.56 -5.01
N GLU A 680 -27.77 -16.46 -5.59
CA GLU A 680 -27.11 -16.29 -6.90
C GLU A 680 -26.10 -15.13 -6.97
N VAL A 681 -24.92 -15.36 -6.38
CA VAL A 681 -23.78 -14.43 -6.44
C VAL A 681 -22.83 -14.76 -7.61
N LYS A 682 -22.13 -13.75 -8.13
CA LYS A 682 -21.14 -13.91 -9.21
C LYS A 682 -19.72 -13.66 -8.72
N THR A 683 -18.72 -14.23 -9.40
CA THR A 683 -17.32 -13.82 -9.20
C THR A 683 -17.13 -12.33 -9.54
N GLY A 684 -16.28 -11.64 -8.78
CA GLY A 684 -16.04 -10.20 -8.86
C GLY A 684 -16.89 -9.41 -7.85
N GLU A 685 -17.11 -8.13 -8.14
CA GLU A 685 -17.91 -7.23 -7.30
C GLU A 685 -19.42 -7.54 -7.39
N ASN A 686 -20.04 -7.74 -6.23
CA ASN A 686 -21.48 -7.88 -6.03
C ASN A 686 -21.96 -6.68 -5.21
N GLU A 687 -22.91 -5.90 -5.75
CA GLU A 687 -23.43 -4.69 -5.12
C GLU A 687 -24.94 -4.78 -4.93
N GLY A 688 -25.45 -4.19 -3.85
CA GLY A 688 -26.89 -3.98 -3.67
C GLY A 688 -27.21 -2.91 -2.64
N GLN A 689 -28.51 -2.75 -2.36
CA GLN A 689 -29.04 -1.72 -1.47
C GLN A 689 -29.86 -2.35 -0.34
N LEU A 690 -29.75 -1.77 0.86
CA LEU A 690 -30.51 -2.12 2.05
C LEU A 690 -31.27 -0.89 2.55
N THR A 691 -32.54 -1.05 2.90
CA THR A 691 -33.36 0.03 3.49
C THR A 691 -33.12 0.12 5.00
N LYS A 692 -33.32 1.29 5.61
CA LYS A 692 -33.22 1.48 7.08
C LYS A 692 -33.98 0.43 7.89
N LYS A 693 -35.13 -0.03 7.39
CA LYS A 693 -35.94 -1.07 8.04
C LYS A 693 -35.24 -2.43 8.09
N GLN A 694 -34.40 -2.75 7.10
CA GLN A 694 -33.65 -4.02 7.03
C GLN A 694 -32.41 -4.01 7.93
N LEU A 695 -31.89 -2.84 8.31
CA LEU A 695 -30.65 -2.71 9.09
C LEU A 695 -30.82 -3.02 10.57
N GLY A 696 -32.03 -2.81 11.10
CA GLY A 696 -32.31 -2.97 12.52
C GLY A 696 -31.75 -1.80 13.34
N THR A 697 -31.30 -2.09 14.56
CA THR A 697 -30.79 -1.05 15.48
C THR A 697 -29.41 -0.55 15.05
N PRO A 698 -29.16 0.77 15.14
CA PRO A 698 -27.83 1.35 14.97
C PRO A 698 -26.88 0.86 16.07
N GLY A 699 -25.60 0.77 15.74
CA GLY A 699 -24.57 0.29 16.66
C GLY A 699 -23.31 -0.19 15.94
N GLU A 700 -22.32 -0.60 16.72
CA GLU A 700 -21.15 -1.34 16.24
C GLU A 700 -21.44 -2.84 16.33
N TYR A 701 -21.08 -3.57 15.27
CA TYR A 701 -21.33 -4.99 15.12
C TYR A 701 -20.10 -5.68 14.56
N MET A 702 -19.89 -6.94 14.95
CA MET A 702 -19.03 -7.86 14.23
C MET A 702 -19.86 -8.55 13.15
N ALA A 703 -19.53 -8.35 11.88
CA ALA A 703 -20.17 -9.01 10.74
C ALA A 703 -19.40 -10.28 10.34
N LEU A 704 -20.09 -11.42 10.31
CA LEU A 704 -19.59 -12.69 9.78
C LEU A 704 -20.15 -12.90 8.37
N ILE A 705 -19.28 -12.79 7.36
CA ILE A 705 -19.62 -13.07 5.98
C ILE A 705 -19.37 -14.55 5.73
N THR A 706 -20.41 -15.30 5.38
CA THR A 706 -20.38 -16.72 5.06
C THR A 706 -20.72 -16.92 3.60
N VAL A 707 -19.85 -17.57 2.84
CA VAL A 707 -20.05 -17.86 1.41
C VAL A 707 -20.09 -19.35 1.18
N ARG A 708 -21.12 -19.81 0.48
CA ARG A 708 -21.29 -21.20 0.09
C ARG A 708 -20.82 -21.38 -1.35
N LEU A 709 -19.75 -22.13 -1.54
CA LEU A 709 -19.16 -22.37 -2.86
C LEU A 709 -19.97 -23.40 -3.66
N SER A 710 -19.80 -23.39 -4.98
CA SER A 710 -20.48 -24.32 -5.90
C SER A 710 -20.09 -25.79 -5.72
N ASP A 711 -19.02 -26.09 -4.98
CA ASP A 711 -18.63 -27.46 -4.60
C ASP A 711 -19.29 -27.94 -3.30
N GLY A 712 -20.15 -27.11 -2.69
CA GLY A 712 -20.87 -27.39 -1.45
C GLY A 712 -20.09 -27.04 -0.18
N THR A 713 -18.85 -26.57 -0.29
CA THR A 713 -18.08 -26.08 0.86
C THR A 713 -18.58 -24.69 1.31
N THR A 714 -18.23 -24.32 2.54
CA THR A 714 -18.60 -23.02 3.11
C THR A 714 -17.38 -22.39 3.75
N GLU A 715 -17.15 -21.13 3.43
CA GLU A 715 -16.05 -20.33 3.93
C GLU A 715 -16.61 -19.08 4.63
N SER A 716 -15.93 -18.62 5.67
CA SER A 716 -16.40 -17.43 6.40
C SER A 716 -15.26 -16.55 6.87
N TYR A 717 -15.47 -15.23 6.85
CA TYR A 717 -14.57 -14.26 7.44
C TYR A 717 -15.33 -13.18 8.21
N GLN A 718 -14.65 -12.51 9.13
CA GLN A 718 -15.22 -11.50 10.01
C GLN A 718 -14.73 -10.10 9.62
N THR A 719 -15.58 -9.09 9.79
CA THR A 719 -15.23 -7.67 9.68
C THR A 719 -16.06 -6.84 10.64
N ASP A 720 -15.53 -5.72 11.09
CA ASP A 720 -16.32 -4.76 11.88
C ASP A 720 -17.27 -3.98 10.98
N LEU A 721 -18.44 -3.66 11.51
CA LEU A 721 -19.50 -2.96 10.79
C LEU A 721 -20.18 -1.95 11.71
N MET A 722 -20.26 -0.70 11.26
CA MET A 722 -20.96 0.37 11.96
C MET A 722 -22.26 0.74 11.25
N ILE A 723 -23.40 0.60 11.93
CA ILE A 723 -24.69 1.09 11.47
C ILE A 723 -24.98 2.42 12.15
N ARG A 724 -25.01 3.50 11.37
CA ARG A 724 -25.30 4.86 11.84
C ARG A 724 -26.79 5.19 11.73
N ASN A 725 -27.24 6.10 12.60
CA ASN A 725 -28.60 6.64 12.60
C ASN A 725 -28.93 7.44 11.34
#